data_AF-A0A6P5T2F3-F1
#
_entry.id   AF-A0A6P5T2F3-F1
#
_cell.length_a   1.000
_cell.length_b   1.000
_cell.length_c   1.000
_cell.angle_alpha   90.00
_cell.angle_beta   90.00
_cell.angle_gamma   90.00
#
_symmetry.space_group_name_H-M   'P 1'
#
loop_
_entity.id
_entity.type
_entity.pdbx_description
1 polymer ?
#
loop_
_entity_poly.entity_id
_entity_poly.type
_entity_poly.pdbx_seq_one_letter_code
_entity_poly.pdbx_strand_id
1 'polypeptide(L)'
;MVKTIQLYGFSSSESAAAVTEFLEAYTGKGTVHAIKFLPPKDGNSRTLAIVQFTDAKFAGIIIPLADARSLWYNKSYLKARKAKFDMVPNSEIFEHCMELVQLHLGCQISEEQFSVLWARSDVLVKFGAGLKNIYLFFSYDSVDYKLEITSENVSQIELHHPRSQLTKFLLIQLIGAPRIFKKASRRQWVQGVDFTPTCCIGQSSAVCLELPPSCELPNLHSSFVHYKENEGPFVLERARKLKLQNFEHSMELVKLHLGCLISEGQFSVLWTALDVSVKFGMEFKNIYLLLSLDAVEYKLEISSESIRQIELHHPRGQLPKFLLIQLLGAPRIFKKASQNGWVREVDFTPSRCLGQSSSACLELPPTCELPNLRKSFAHYKENEGRLVLESGNTFSCTSDLVPIVGPPLGINLPYKILFKINSLVQHGCVPGQALDVNFYELVDPSIIRIEYIECALDKLFRLKGCCYEPVSWLSEQYKEYTACKRIPQSPAISLDDGMVYVHRVQVTPSKVYFCGPEANVSNRVLRNYPEDIDNFLRVSFVDEDMGKMRSGDLCRRTNSTTSTEEERRTGVYERILSTLRNGIVIGEKKFEFLAHSSSQLREHSVWMFASRSELTAQDIRNWMGDFSEIKNVAKHAARLGQAFSSSRETFDVGRDEIEFIPDVKTERGGVKYCFSDGIGKISAEFAGRVASKCGKSTPPSAFQIRLGGYKGVVAVDPTLSKKLALRDSMCKYQSNNTKLDVLAWSRYQPCFLNRQLITLLSTLGVPDLVFAKKQNEALKQLEGVLADPSRALEALEMIFQGEVTDVLKEMLACGYEPDAEPFLSLMLQAFCASKLVELRTKTRIFVPNGRSLMGCLDETGTLEYGQVFVQCSQRAVFGGNSSSNSSATSSEANFIVEENVVVAKNPCLHPGDVRVLRAVNVPALHHMVDCVVFPQKGNRPHPNECSGSDLDGDFYFVSWDPDLIPSWQVLPMNYTPAPTIELDHDVTMEEVTESFTNYIVNDNLGIICNAHTVFADTARQKAASAPCIKLAELSSHAVDSPKTGVVVEVPRCLRIHKYPDFMEKVDKLTYESKRVIGRLFRQVKHVELASDSPSNSGSIKSFTLEVAMKFYDPDMVVDGFEDYLKDAINYKSEYDYKLGNLMDYYGYKTEAEILSGSITAVSKNFNRGKDLESIHYAIKALRKEARTWFDEKLGMHSDMKPDINDVQAAKASAWYHVTYYPDYWGRCNKGMERDHFLSFPWCVFDKLIQIKRRNSSLK
;
A
#
# COMPACT_ATOMS: atom_id res chain seq x y z
N MET A 1 -36.27 -6.20 -43.82
CA MET A 1 -36.87 -5.04 -44.52
C MET A 1 -37.34 -4.03 -43.47
N VAL A 2 -37.24 -2.72 -43.75
CA VAL A 2 -37.48 -1.67 -42.74
C VAL A 2 -38.97 -1.38 -42.60
N LYS A 3 -39.54 -1.53 -41.39
CA LYS A 3 -40.96 -1.22 -41.07
C LYS A 3 -41.20 0.26 -40.76
N THR A 4 -40.15 0.98 -40.38
CA THR A 4 -40.23 2.37 -39.90
C THR A 4 -39.63 3.35 -40.90
N ILE A 5 -40.39 4.39 -41.24
CA ILE A 5 -39.98 5.43 -42.17
C ILE A 5 -40.16 6.82 -41.55
N GLN A 6 -39.39 7.78 -42.04
CA GLN A 6 -39.50 9.18 -41.71
C GLN A 6 -40.15 9.91 -42.89
N LEU A 7 -41.28 10.57 -42.66
CA LEU A 7 -42.04 11.32 -43.64
C LEU A 7 -42.00 12.82 -43.32
N TYR A 8 -41.45 13.59 -44.24
CA TYR A 8 -41.29 15.04 -44.11
C TYR A 8 -42.29 15.78 -45.00
N GLY A 9 -42.99 16.77 -44.44
CA GLY A 9 -43.91 17.64 -45.19
C GLY A 9 -45.24 17.97 -44.48
N PHE A 10 -45.45 17.47 -43.26
CA PHE A 10 -46.66 17.75 -42.47
C PHE A 10 -46.64 19.15 -41.85
N SER A 11 -47.81 19.73 -41.54
CA SER A 11 -47.87 20.96 -40.76
C SER A 11 -47.48 20.71 -39.29
N SER A 12 -47.10 21.76 -38.55
CA SER A 12 -46.67 21.63 -37.15
C SER A 12 -47.79 21.28 -36.18
N SER A 13 -49.06 21.37 -36.61
CA SER A 13 -50.25 21.10 -35.81
C SER A 13 -51.00 19.81 -36.18
N GLU A 14 -50.44 18.94 -37.03
CA GLU A 14 -51.13 17.70 -37.42
C GLU A 14 -51.21 16.68 -36.28
N SER A 15 -52.36 16.01 -36.16
CA SER A 15 -52.56 14.93 -35.20
C SER A 15 -52.10 13.58 -35.77
N ALA A 16 -51.68 12.67 -34.88
CA ALA A 16 -51.29 11.32 -35.29
C ALA A 16 -52.45 10.57 -35.97
N ALA A 17 -53.70 10.78 -35.53
CA ALA A 17 -54.87 10.15 -36.11
C ALA A 17 -55.07 10.56 -37.59
N ALA A 18 -54.92 11.84 -37.91
CA ALA A 18 -55.09 12.34 -39.28
C ALA A 18 -54.01 11.83 -40.24
N VAL A 19 -52.77 11.68 -39.77
CA VAL A 19 -51.68 11.11 -40.58
C VAL A 19 -51.86 9.60 -40.74
N THR A 20 -52.34 8.89 -39.70
CA THR A 20 -52.69 7.47 -39.80
C THR A 20 -53.77 7.24 -40.85
N GLU A 21 -54.89 7.96 -40.78
CA GLU A 21 -55.99 7.80 -41.75
C GLU A 21 -55.53 8.04 -43.19
N PHE A 22 -54.70 9.07 -43.41
CA PHE A 22 -54.16 9.37 -44.72
C PHE A 22 -53.24 8.27 -45.26
N LEU A 23 -52.30 7.76 -44.45
CA LEU A 23 -51.38 6.72 -44.92
C LEU A 23 -52.11 5.40 -45.15
N GLU A 24 -53.07 5.09 -44.29
CA GLU A 24 -53.92 3.90 -44.40
C GLU A 24 -54.88 3.93 -45.58
N ALA A 25 -55.16 5.10 -46.17
CA ALA A 25 -55.87 5.18 -47.45
C ALA A 25 -55.08 4.53 -48.61
N TYR A 26 -53.74 4.50 -48.52
CA TYR A 26 -52.87 3.88 -49.51
C TYR A 26 -52.44 2.47 -49.10
N THR A 27 -52.28 2.20 -47.81
CA THR A 27 -51.76 0.92 -47.31
C THR A 27 -52.83 -0.02 -46.76
N GLY A 28 -54.06 0.46 -46.53
CA GLY A 28 -55.18 -0.26 -45.91
C GLY A 28 -55.35 0.11 -44.43
N LYS A 29 -56.60 0.06 -43.93
CA LYS A 29 -56.95 0.40 -42.54
C LYS A 29 -56.28 -0.53 -41.53
N GLY A 30 -55.73 0.02 -40.45
CA GLY A 30 -55.02 -0.71 -39.38
C GLY A 30 -53.57 -1.10 -39.71
N THR A 31 -52.96 -0.49 -40.73
CA THR A 31 -51.58 -0.81 -41.15
C THR A 31 -50.52 0.09 -40.51
N VAL A 32 -50.90 1.22 -39.93
CA VAL A 32 -49.96 2.10 -39.20
C VAL A 32 -49.95 1.70 -37.73
N HIS A 33 -48.78 1.34 -37.22
CA HIS A 33 -48.59 0.84 -35.86
C HIS A 33 -48.31 1.95 -34.84
N ALA A 34 -47.46 2.91 -35.19
CA ALA A 34 -47.12 4.04 -34.32
C ALA A 34 -46.64 5.25 -35.12
N ILE A 35 -46.94 6.46 -34.62
CA ILE A 35 -46.48 7.74 -35.20
C ILE A 35 -45.87 8.61 -34.09
N LYS A 36 -44.72 9.24 -34.38
CA LYS A 36 -44.12 10.27 -33.52
C LYS A 36 -43.68 11.45 -34.36
N PHE A 37 -44.16 12.63 -34.00
CA PHE A 37 -43.71 13.88 -34.60
C PHE A 37 -42.44 14.38 -33.88
N LEU A 38 -41.51 14.91 -34.65
CA LEU A 38 -40.36 15.63 -34.14
C LEU A 38 -40.60 17.13 -34.29
N PRO A 39 -40.44 17.94 -33.23
CA PRO A 39 -40.70 19.37 -33.30
C PRO A 39 -39.83 20.03 -34.38
N PRO A 40 -40.38 20.97 -35.17
CA PRO A 40 -39.63 21.68 -36.20
C PRO A 40 -38.50 22.49 -35.55
N LYS A 41 -37.36 22.61 -36.24
CA LYS A 41 -36.20 23.36 -35.71
C LYS A 41 -36.49 24.86 -35.56
N ASP A 42 -37.39 25.40 -36.40
CA ASP A 42 -37.90 26.79 -36.34
C ASP A 42 -39.41 26.81 -36.64
N GLY A 43 -40.17 27.70 -35.97
CA GLY A 43 -41.65 27.69 -35.87
C GLY A 43 -42.45 27.83 -37.18
N ASN A 44 -41.80 28.09 -38.32
CA ASN A 44 -42.43 28.15 -39.66
C ASN A 44 -42.09 26.95 -40.56
N SER A 45 -41.33 25.95 -40.07
CA SER A 45 -40.91 24.80 -40.87
C SER A 45 -41.87 23.60 -40.75
N ARG A 46 -42.01 22.84 -41.85
CA ARG A 46 -42.83 21.61 -41.90
C ARG A 46 -42.22 20.54 -40.99
N THR A 47 -43.08 19.76 -40.34
CA THR A 47 -42.74 18.78 -39.32
C THR A 47 -42.39 17.42 -39.94
N LEU A 48 -41.44 16.73 -39.29
CA LEU A 48 -41.07 15.35 -39.60
C LEU A 48 -41.90 14.38 -38.75
N ALA A 49 -42.60 13.45 -39.39
CA ALA A 49 -43.27 12.33 -38.73
C ALA A 49 -42.44 11.06 -38.90
N ILE A 50 -42.13 10.37 -37.81
CA ILE A 50 -41.61 8.99 -37.86
C ILE A 50 -42.81 8.07 -37.75
N VAL A 51 -43.00 7.21 -38.74
CA VAL A 51 -44.14 6.30 -38.87
C VAL A 51 -43.63 4.87 -38.95
N GLN A 52 -44.11 4.02 -38.03
CA GLN A 52 -43.88 2.59 -38.06
C GLN A 52 -45.13 1.89 -38.56
N PHE A 53 -44.98 1.05 -39.58
CA PHE A 53 -46.04 0.17 -40.08
C PHE A 53 -46.02 -1.20 -39.39
N THR A 54 -47.15 -1.89 -39.41
CA THR A 54 -47.27 -3.26 -38.87
C THR A 54 -46.37 -4.25 -39.64
N ASP A 55 -46.16 -4.03 -40.93
CA ASP A 55 -45.31 -4.83 -41.81
C ASP A 55 -44.46 -3.97 -42.77
N ALA A 56 -43.28 -4.47 -43.14
CA ALA A 56 -42.33 -3.75 -43.98
C ALA A 56 -42.82 -3.57 -45.42
N LYS A 57 -43.76 -4.40 -45.89
CA LYS A 57 -44.38 -4.25 -47.22
C LYS A 57 -45.14 -2.94 -47.37
N PHE A 58 -45.76 -2.42 -46.30
CA PHE A 58 -46.52 -1.18 -46.34
C PHE A 58 -45.61 0.05 -46.42
N ALA A 59 -44.49 0.04 -45.71
CA ALA A 59 -43.42 1.01 -45.92
C ALA A 59 -42.89 0.96 -47.37
N GLY A 60 -42.83 -0.24 -47.96
CA GLY A 60 -42.50 -0.47 -49.36
C GLY A 60 -43.50 0.09 -50.38
N ILE A 61 -44.74 0.37 -50.00
CA ILE A 61 -45.75 1.04 -50.84
C ILE A 61 -45.58 2.56 -50.77
N ILE A 62 -45.34 3.09 -49.57
CA ILE A 62 -45.30 4.53 -49.33
C ILE A 62 -44.00 5.18 -49.83
N ILE A 63 -42.85 4.52 -49.68
CA ILE A 63 -41.55 5.08 -50.10
C ILE A 63 -41.53 5.40 -51.61
N PRO A 64 -41.89 4.48 -52.53
CA PRO A 64 -41.90 4.78 -53.96
C PRO A 64 -42.87 5.90 -54.34
N LEU A 65 -44.05 5.95 -53.69
CA LEU A 65 -45.04 7.01 -53.94
C LEU A 65 -44.54 8.40 -53.50
N ALA A 66 -43.77 8.46 -52.42
CA ALA A 66 -43.13 9.69 -51.97
C ALA A 66 -41.94 10.09 -52.86
N ASP A 67 -41.11 9.12 -53.28
CA ASP A 67 -39.95 9.36 -54.15
C ASP A 67 -40.38 9.84 -55.55
N ALA A 68 -41.49 9.31 -56.07
CA ALA A 68 -42.13 9.77 -57.31
C ALA A 68 -42.91 11.10 -57.17
N ARG A 69 -42.91 11.72 -55.99
CA ARG A 69 -43.68 12.95 -55.64
C ARG A 69 -45.19 12.84 -55.89
N SER A 70 -45.72 11.62 -55.87
CA SER A 70 -47.14 11.32 -56.02
C SER A 70 -47.92 11.27 -54.69
N LEU A 71 -47.22 11.28 -53.55
CA LEU A 71 -47.84 11.27 -52.22
C LEU A 71 -48.01 12.69 -51.67
N TRP A 72 -49.21 13.25 -51.81
CA TRP A 72 -49.55 14.61 -51.38
C TRP A 72 -50.41 14.63 -50.13
N TYR A 73 -50.01 15.44 -49.16
CA TYR A 73 -50.79 15.74 -47.97
C TYR A 73 -51.14 17.23 -47.96
N ASN A 74 -52.42 17.55 -48.10
CA ASN A 74 -52.92 18.91 -48.35
C ASN A 74 -52.20 19.55 -49.56
N LYS A 75 -51.46 20.65 -49.36
CA LYS A 75 -50.75 21.38 -50.42
C LYS A 75 -49.25 21.06 -50.51
N SER A 76 -48.77 19.99 -49.85
CA SER A 76 -47.36 19.60 -49.86
C SER A 76 -47.20 18.14 -50.25
N TYR A 77 -46.29 17.85 -51.17
CA TYR A 77 -45.83 16.48 -51.38
C TYR A 77 -44.93 16.05 -50.20
N LEU A 78 -45.02 14.78 -49.83
CA LEU A 78 -44.25 14.20 -48.73
C LEU A 78 -42.96 13.58 -49.26
N LYS A 79 -41.89 13.66 -48.46
CA LYS A 79 -40.62 12.96 -48.72
C LYS A 79 -40.42 11.85 -47.70
N ALA A 80 -40.10 10.64 -48.16
CA ALA A 80 -39.87 9.48 -47.30
C ALA A 80 -38.37 9.15 -47.17
N ARG A 81 -37.93 8.72 -45.99
CA ARG A 81 -36.62 8.10 -45.76
C ARG A 81 -36.77 6.91 -44.82
N LYS A 82 -35.98 5.84 -45.04
CA LYS A 82 -35.97 4.69 -44.13
C LYS A 82 -35.32 5.07 -42.79
N ALA A 83 -35.95 4.71 -41.67
CA ALA A 83 -35.36 4.86 -40.35
C ALA A 83 -34.47 3.64 -40.01
N LYS A 84 -33.41 3.85 -39.21
CA LYS A 84 -32.49 2.78 -38.78
C LYS A 84 -32.97 1.98 -37.56
N PHE A 85 -34.13 2.31 -37.02
CA PHE A 85 -34.68 1.72 -35.80
C PHE A 85 -36.22 1.70 -35.85
N ASP A 86 -36.84 0.74 -35.17
CA ASP A 86 -38.29 0.68 -34.98
C ASP A 86 -38.68 1.40 -33.68
N MET A 87 -39.78 2.14 -33.70
CA MET A 87 -40.22 2.96 -32.56
C MET A 87 -40.85 2.14 -31.43
N VAL A 88 -41.60 1.11 -31.81
CA VAL A 88 -42.20 0.11 -30.94
C VAL A 88 -41.54 -1.21 -31.34
N PRO A 89 -40.73 -1.84 -30.47
CA PRO A 89 -40.16 -3.16 -30.74
C PRO A 89 -41.28 -4.13 -31.13
N ASN A 90 -41.08 -4.93 -32.20
CA ASN A 90 -42.07 -5.91 -32.66
C ASN A 90 -42.64 -6.67 -31.46
N SER A 91 -43.98 -6.66 -31.32
CA SER A 91 -44.69 -7.47 -30.35
C SER A 91 -44.19 -8.90 -30.41
N GLU A 92 -43.84 -9.45 -29.25
CA GLU A 92 -43.38 -10.81 -28.98
C GLU A 92 -44.00 -11.88 -29.92
N ILE A 93 -43.39 -12.10 -31.09
CA ILE A 93 -43.66 -13.28 -31.91
C ILE A 93 -42.84 -14.39 -31.28
N PHE A 94 -43.52 -15.28 -30.57
CA PHE A 94 -42.90 -16.46 -29.99
C PHE A 94 -42.97 -17.59 -31.03
N GLU A 95 -41.82 -18.17 -31.35
CA GLU A 95 -41.74 -19.27 -32.32
C GLU A 95 -42.17 -20.60 -31.71
N HIS A 96 -41.96 -20.76 -30.40
CA HIS A 96 -42.28 -21.99 -29.69
C HIS A 96 -42.72 -21.70 -28.26
N CYS A 97 -43.64 -22.51 -27.74
CA CYS A 97 -44.24 -22.34 -26.42
C CYS A 97 -44.33 -23.69 -25.70
N MET A 98 -43.90 -23.73 -24.45
CA MET A 98 -44.00 -24.90 -23.57
C MET A 98 -44.79 -24.51 -22.33
N GLU A 99 -45.84 -25.26 -22.03
CA GLU A 99 -46.70 -25.03 -20.87
C GLU A 99 -46.44 -26.09 -19.80
N LEU A 100 -46.82 -25.78 -18.55
CA LEU A 100 -46.69 -26.70 -17.41
C LEU A 100 -45.25 -27.17 -17.14
N VAL A 101 -44.26 -26.33 -17.45
CA VAL A 101 -42.84 -26.61 -17.17
C VAL A 101 -42.55 -26.33 -15.71
N GLN A 102 -41.75 -27.18 -15.07
CA GLN A 102 -41.25 -26.92 -13.73
C GLN A 102 -39.86 -26.28 -13.79
N LEU A 103 -39.77 -25.05 -13.30
CA LEU A 103 -38.56 -24.23 -13.26
C LEU A 103 -37.80 -24.49 -11.97
N HIS A 104 -36.52 -24.81 -12.10
CA HIS A 104 -35.57 -24.95 -11.00
C HIS A 104 -34.42 -23.95 -11.19
N LEU A 105 -34.28 -23.04 -10.23
CA LEU A 105 -33.17 -22.10 -10.14
C LEU A 105 -32.10 -22.67 -9.22
N GLY A 106 -30.86 -22.73 -9.70
CA GLY A 106 -29.84 -23.48 -8.99
C GLY A 106 -28.45 -23.44 -9.61
N CYS A 107 -27.62 -24.39 -9.17
CA CYS A 107 -26.27 -24.59 -9.67
C CYS A 107 -26.08 -26.06 -10.03
N GLN A 108 -25.50 -26.34 -11.20
CA GLN A 108 -25.04 -27.68 -11.53
C GLN A 108 -23.82 -28.01 -10.66
N ILE A 109 -23.89 -29.09 -9.88
CA ILE A 109 -22.82 -29.50 -8.96
C ILE A 109 -21.87 -30.49 -9.65
N SER A 110 -22.42 -31.34 -10.53
CA SER A 110 -21.68 -32.29 -11.37
C SER A 110 -22.42 -32.50 -12.69
N GLU A 111 -21.85 -33.26 -13.64
CA GLU A 111 -22.52 -33.57 -14.91
C GLU A 111 -23.90 -34.24 -14.71
N GLU A 112 -24.10 -34.94 -13.59
CA GLU A 112 -25.30 -35.72 -13.28
C GLU A 112 -26.16 -35.13 -12.15
N GLN A 113 -25.76 -33.99 -11.54
CA GLN A 113 -26.44 -33.43 -10.36
C GLN A 113 -26.67 -31.92 -10.43
N PHE A 114 -27.88 -31.49 -10.06
CA PHE A 114 -28.27 -30.09 -10.00
C PHE A 114 -28.84 -29.71 -8.62
N SER A 115 -28.24 -28.71 -7.97
CA SER A 115 -28.71 -28.17 -6.70
C SER A 115 -29.82 -27.16 -6.92
N VAL A 116 -31.02 -27.44 -6.42
CA VAL A 116 -32.19 -26.56 -6.53
C VAL A 116 -32.24 -25.60 -5.33
N LEU A 117 -31.98 -24.32 -5.58
CA LEU A 117 -32.09 -23.23 -4.60
C LEU A 117 -33.53 -22.74 -4.47
N TRP A 118 -34.27 -22.72 -5.58
CA TRP A 118 -35.67 -22.32 -5.63
C TRP A 118 -36.37 -23.01 -6.81
N ALA A 119 -37.63 -23.41 -6.65
CA ALA A 119 -38.39 -24.08 -7.69
C ALA A 119 -39.81 -23.52 -7.83
N ARG A 120 -40.36 -23.60 -9.04
CA ARG A 120 -41.73 -23.19 -9.36
C ARG A 120 -42.33 -24.07 -10.44
N SER A 121 -43.53 -24.56 -10.18
CA SER A 121 -44.36 -25.28 -11.16
C SER A 121 -45.21 -24.29 -11.99
N ASP A 122 -45.84 -24.79 -13.04
CA ASP A 122 -46.75 -24.04 -13.93
C ASP A 122 -46.08 -22.85 -14.64
N VAL A 123 -44.80 -23.01 -15.01
CA VAL A 123 -44.08 -22.00 -15.77
C VAL A 123 -44.37 -22.15 -17.26
N LEU A 124 -44.76 -21.03 -17.87
CA LEU A 124 -44.94 -20.89 -19.31
C LEU A 124 -43.63 -20.42 -19.93
N VAL A 125 -43.00 -21.26 -20.73
CA VAL A 125 -41.74 -20.96 -21.41
C VAL A 125 -42.01 -20.61 -22.85
N LYS A 126 -41.54 -19.44 -23.31
CA LYS A 126 -41.66 -19.02 -24.69
C LYS A 126 -40.32 -18.66 -25.28
N PHE A 127 -40.08 -19.08 -26.51
CA PHE A 127 -38.86 -18.75 -27.25
C PHE A 127 -39.14 -17.60 -28.20
N GLY A 128 -38.36 -16.53 -28.10
CA GLY A 128 -38.43 -15.40 -29.04
C GLY A 128 -37.93 -15.76 -30.43
N ALA A 129 -38.24 -14.91 -31.41
CA ALA A 129 -37.85 -15.11 -32.81
C ALA A 129 -36.35 -15.42 -33.01
N GLY A 130 -36.04 -16.46 -33.79
CA GLY A 130 -34.71 -17.01 -34.02
C GLY A 130 -34.13 -17.78 -32.83
N LEU A 131 -34.96 -18.18 -31.86
CA LEU A 131 -34.58 -18.83 -30.59
C LEU A 131 -33.54 -18.05 -29.76
N LYS A 132 -33.38 -16.74 -29.99
CA LYS A 132 -32.31 -15.93 -29.38
C LYS A 132 -32.54 -15.57 -27.91
N ASN A 133 -33.80 -15.60 -27.46
CA ASN A 133 -34.19 -15.26 -26.09
C ASN A 133 -35.20 -16.29 -25.58
N ILE A 134 -35.06 -16.66 -24.31
CA ILE A 134 -35.96 -17.56 -23.59
C ILE A 134 -36.71 -16.75 -22.54
N TYR A 135 -38.03 -16.81 -22.58
CA TYR A 135 -38.92 -16.08 -21.68
C TYR A 135 -39.65 -17.05 -20.76
N LEU A 136 -39.54 -16.87 -19.45
CA LEU A 136 -40.22 -17.68 -18.44
C LEU A 136 -41.30 -16.82 -17.77
N PHE A 137 -42.56 -17.21 -17.90
CA PHE A 137 -43.70 -16.51 -17.31
C PHE A 137 -44.35 -17.36 -16.24
N PHE A 138 -44.59 -16.77 -15.07
CA PHE A 138 -45.29 -17.43 -13.96
C PHE A 138 -45.78 -16.40 -12.95
N SER A 139 -46.75 -16.79 -12.11
CA SER A 139 -47.21 -15.96 -11.00
C SER A 139 -46.58 -16.46 -9.69
N TYR A 140 -46.13 -15.53 -8.83
CA TYR A 140 -45.58 -15.82 -7.51
C TYR A 140 -46.03 -14.72 -6.52
N ASP A 141 -46.50 -15.09 -5.33
CA ASP A 141 -47.08 -14.18 -4.33
C ASP A 141 -48.09 -13.16 -4.92
N SER A 142 -49.03 -13.66 -5.74
CA SER A 142 -50.08 -12.86 -6.41
C SER A 142 -49.58 -11.80 -7.41
N VAL A 143 -48.31 -11.91 -7.84
CA VAL A 143 -47.70 -11.04 -8.87
C VAL A 143 -47.25 -11.88 -10.06
N ASP A 144 -47.56 -11.43 -11.28
CA ASP A 144 -47.05 -12.04 -12.51
C ASP A 144 -45.61 -11.58 -12.76
N TYR A 145 -44.70 -12.54 -12.96
CA TYR A 145 -43.30 -12.33 -13.29
C TYR A 145 -42.95 -12.83 -14.69
N LYS A 146 -41.96 -12.16 -15.29
CA LYS A 146 -41.30 -12.55 -16.54
C LYS A 146 -39.80 -12.55 -16.32
N LEU A 147 -39.16 -13.70 -16.47
CA LEU A 147 -37.70 -13.79 -16.57
C LEU A 147 -37.31 -13.84 -18.04
N GLU A 148 -36.37 -13.00 -18.44
CA GLU A 148 -35.80 -12.99 -19.79
C GLU A 148 -34.34 -13.44 -19.73
N ILE A 149 -34.05 -14.54 -20.41
CA ILE A 149 -32.71 -15.09 -20.62
C ILE A 149 -32.33 -14.84 -22.07
N THR A 150 -31.38 -13.94 -22.30
CA THR A 150 -30.85 -13.64 -23.63
C THR A 150 -29.75 -14.63 -23.99
N SER A 151 -29.59 -14.95 -25.28
CA SER A 151 -28.51 -15.84 -25.78
C SER A 151 -27.11 -15.41 -25.34
N GLU A 152 -26.83 -14.11 -25.22
CA GLU A 152 -25.56 -13.57 -24.68
C GLU A 152 -25.33 -13.93 -23.19
N ASN A 153 -26.38 -14.28 -22.45
CA ASN A 153 -26.30 -14.69 -21.05
C ASN A 153 -26.25 -16.21 -20.89
N VAL A 154 -26.27 -16.99 -21.97
CA VAL A 154 -26.23 -18.46 -21.93
C VAL A 154 -24.83 -18.93 -22.30
N SER A 155 -24.15 -19.67 -21.42
CA SER A 155 -22.85 -20.29 -21.73
C SER A 155 -23.02 -21.61 -22.47
N GLN A 156 -23.96 -22.44 -22.02
CA GLN A 156 -24.19 -23.79 -22.54
C GLN A 156 -25.65 -24.20 -22.29
N ILE A 157 -26.21 -25.02 -23.18
CA ILE A 157 -27.50 -25.68 -22.97
C ILE A 157 -27.30 -27.19 -23.07
N GLU A 158 -27.81 -27.94 -22.10
CA GLU A 158 -27.75 -29.40 -22.07
C GLU A 158 -29.16 -29.97 -21.94
N LEU A 159 -29.50 -30.94 -22.79
CA LEU A 159 -30.71 -31.74 -22.65
C LEU A 159 -30.35 -33.11 -22.06
N HIS A 160 -30.87 -33.38 -20.87
CA HIS A 160 -30.66 -34.64 -20.16
C HIS A 160 -31.84 -35.58 -20.35
N HIS A 161 -31.53 -36.83 -20.72
CA HIS A 161 -32.47 -37.95 -20.87
C HIS A 161 -32.14 -39.05 -19.84
N PRO A 162 -32.63 -38.95 -18.59
CA PRO A 162 -32.31 -39.94 -17.57
C PRO A 162 -32.84 -41.32 -17.93
N ARG A 163 -31.96 -42.33 -17.94
CA ARG A 163 -32.34 -43.72 -18.20
C ARG A 163 -33.42 -44.13 -17.21
N SER A 164 -34.52 -44.70 -17.71
CA SER A 164 -35.71 -45.16 -16.95
C SER A 164 -36.71 -44.11 -16.45
N GLN A 165 -36.62 -42.84 -16.89
CA GLN A 165 -37.65 -41.81 -16.60
C GLN A 165 -38.27 -41.24 -17.88
N LEU A 166 -39.56 -40.91 -17.83
CA LEU A 166 -40.29 -40.24 -18.94
C LEU A 166 -40.03 -38.72 -18.99
N THR A 167 -39.41 -38.16 -17.95
CA THR A 167 -39.19 -36.72 -17.76
C THR A 167 -37.84 -36.30 -18.32
N LYS A 168 -37.81 -35.21 -19.09
CA LYS A 168 -36.57 -34.64 -19.66
C LYS A 168 -36.19 -33.38 -18.90
N PHE A 169 -34.90 -33.09 -18.78
CA PHE A 169 -34.41 -31.87 -18.13
C PHE A 169 -33.60 -31.04 -19.11
N LEU A 170 -34.03 -29.80 -19.35
CA LEU A 170 -33.28 -28.82 -20.13
C LEU A 170 -32.53 -27.89 -19.19
N LEU A 171 -31.22 -28.07 -19.10
CA LEU A 171 -30.33 -27.29 -18.28
C LEU A 171 -29.71 -26.15 -19.10
N ILE A 172 -29.86 -24.92 -18.64
CA ILE A 172 -29.37 -23.70 -19.27
C ILE A 172 -28.35 -23.08 -18.31
N GLN A 173 -27.06 -23.21 -18.63
CA GLN A 173 -25.99 -22.58 -17.86
C GLN A 173 -25.89 -21.09 -18.20
N LEU A 174 -25.76 -20.24 -17.18
CA LEU A 174 -25.83 -18.79 -17.30
C LEU A 174 -24.46 -18.14 -17.08
N ILE A 175 -24.12 -17.17 -17.94
CA ILE A 175 -22.97 -16.25 -17.76
C ILE A 175 -23.34 -15.12 -16.79
N GLY A 176 -24.62 -14.75 -16.76
CA GLY A 176 -25.15 -13.71 -15.87
C GLY A 176 -26.64 -13.91 -15.56
N ALA A 177 -27.12 -13.28 -14.49
CA ALA A 177 -28.48 -13.46 -14.00
C ALA A 177 -29.56 -13.07 -15.05
N PRO A 178 -30.71 -13.77 -15.11
CA PRO A 178 -31.81 -13.41 -15.99
C PRO A 178 -32.34 -12.01 -15.68
N ARG A 179 -32.84 -11.29 -16.70
CA ARG A 179 -33.53 -10.02 -16.47
C ARG A 179 -34.90 -10.28 -15.88
N ILE A 180 -35.19 -9.63 -14.76
CA ILE A 180 -36.42 -9.82 -14.01
C ILE A 180 -37.40 -8.70 -14.35
N PHE A 181 -38.63 -9.06 -14.68
CA PHE A 181 -39.73 -8.12 -14.87
C PHE A 181 -40.94 -8.54 -14.03
N LYS A 182 -41.64 -7.56 -13.47
CA LYS A 182 -42.93 -7.74 -12.80
C LYS A 182 -44.04 -7.01 -13.57
N LYS A 183 -45.25 -7.56 -13.57
CA LYS A 183 -46.38 -6.99 -14.31
C LYS A 183 -47.05 -5.88 -13.50
N ALA A 184 -47.04 -4.66 -14.01
CA ALA A 184 -47.59 -3.48 -13.33
C ALA A 184 -49.06 -3.20 -13.72
N SER A 185 -49.50 -3.62 -14.91
CA SER A 185 -50.88 -3.50 -15.39
C SER A 185 -51.18 -4.54 -16.47
N ARG A 186 -52.44 -4.66 -16.94
CA ARG A 186 -52.87 -5.67 -17.95
C ARG A 186 -52.00 -5.74 -19.21
N ARG A 187 -51.22 -4.71 -19.55
CA ARG A 187 -50.34 -4.67 -20.75
C ARG A 187 -48.91 -4.18 -20.51
N GLN A 188 -48.46 -4.01 -19.26
CA GLN A 188 -47.15 -3.39 -18.98
C GLN A 188 -46.29 -4.21 -18.00
N TRP A 189 -45.07 -4.53 -18.46
CA TRP A 189 -43.99 -5.11 -17.65
C TRP A 189 -43.00 -4.03 -17.23
N VAL A 190 -42.59 -4.03 -15.96
CA VAL A 190 -41.55 -3.12 -15.43
C VAL A 190 -40.38 -3.93 -14.88
N GLN A 191 -39.16 -3.44 -15.06
CA GLN A 191 -37.97 -4.13 -14.57
C GLN A 191 -38.00 -4.24 -13.04
N GLY A 192 -37.82 -5.45 -12.53
CA GLY A 192 -37.83 -5.80 -11.12
C GLY A 192 -36.45 -6.16 -10.59
N VAL A 193 -36.41 -6.42 -9.29
CA VAL A 193 -35.25 -7.00 -8.58
C VAL A 193 -35.58 -8.44 -8.17
N ASP A 194 -34.60 -9.18 -7.67
CA ASP A 194 -34.78 -10.55 -7.22
C ASP A 194 -35.87 -10.64 -6.14
N PHE A 195 -36.95 -11.36 -6.46
CA PHE A 195 -38.11 -11.54 -5.59
C PHE A 195 -38.04 -12.87 -4.81
N THR A 196 -37.02 -13.70 -5.06
CA THR A 196 -36.87 -14.98 -4.38
C THR A 196 -36.24 -14.79 -2.99
N PRO A 197 -36.57 -15.65 -2.01
CA PRO A 197 -35.94 -15.61 -0.70
C PRO A 197 -34.41 -15.66 -0.82
N THR A 198 -33.70 -14.84 -0.04
CA THR A 198 -32.22 -14.78 -0.06
C THR A 198 -31.56 -14.43 -1.41
N CYS A 199 -32.29 -13.92 -2.40
CA CYS A 199 -31.76 -13.62 -3.75
C CYS A 199 -31.28 -14.87 -4.53
N CYS A 200 -32.09 -15.94 -4.55
CA CYS A 200 -31.75 -17.19 -5.26
C CYS A 200 -31.52 -17.00 -6.76
N ILE A 201 -32.23 -16.09 -7.45
CA ILE A 201 -31.99 -15.82 -8.89
C ILE A 201 -30.58 -15.27 -9.09
N GLY A 202 -30.13 -14.36 -8.22
CA GLY A 202 -28.76 -13.83 -8.26
C GLY A 202 -27.67 -14.83 -7.86
N GLN A 203 -28.03 -15.91 -7.17
CA GLN A 203 -27.11 -16.99 -6.76
C GLN A 203 -27.06 -18.18 -7.73
N SER A 204 -28.01 -18.27 -8.66
CA SER A 204 -28.09 -19.39 -9.60
C SER A 204 -27.10 -19.20 -10.74
N SER A 205 -26.19 -20.15 -10.91
CA SER A 205 -25.32 -20.23 -12.09
C SER A 205 -26.00 -20.89 -13.29
N ALA A 206 -27.17 -21.52 -13.08
CA ALA A 206 -27.90 -22.21 -14.12
C ALA A 206 -29.42 -22.27 -13.84
N VAL A 207 -30.19 -22.46 -14.90
CA VAL A 207 -31.65 -22.65 -14.88
C VAL A 207 -31.95 -24.04 -15.43
N CYS A 208 -32.61 -24.88 -14.65
CA CYS A 208 -33.04 -26.21 -15.09
C CYS A 208 -34.55 -26.23 -15.29
N LEU A 209 -34.99 -26.66 -16.47
CA LEU A 209 -36.39 -26.80 -16.85
C LEU A 209 -36.74 -28.28 -16.92
N GLU A 210 -37.60 -28.74 -16.02
CA GLU A 210 -38.15 -30.08 -16.02
C GLU A 210 -39.38 -30.09 -16.94
N LEU A 211 -39.29 -30.89 -18.01
CA LEU A 211 -40.22 -30.87 -19.13
C LEU A 211 -41.24 -32.01 -19.02
N PRO A 212 -42.54 -31.75 -19.23
CA PRO A 212 -43.54 -32.80 -19.22
C PRO A 212 -43.35 -33.79 -20.40
N PRO A 213 -43.77 -35.06 -20.28
CA PRO A 213 -43.52 -36.10 -21.29
C PRO A 213 -44.07 -35.80 -22.69
N SER A 214 -45.09 -34.95 -22.78
CA SER A 214 -45.74 -34.53 -24.04
C SER A 214 -45.15 -33.25 -24.64
N CYS A 215 -44.07 -32.71 -24.08
CA CYS A 215 -43.48 -31.45 -24.51
C CYS A 215 -42.54 -31.65 -25.71
N GLU A 216 -42.87 -31.04 -26.85
CA GLU A 216 -41.94 -30.93 -27.97
C GLU A 216 -40.97 -29.77 -27.71
N LEU A 217 -39.66 -30.00 -27.84
CA LEU A 217 -38.64 -28.95 -27.79
C LEU A 217 -38.38 -28.39 -29.19
N PRO A 218 -38.11 -27.08 -29.33
CA PRO A 218 -37.67 -26.53 -30.60
C PRO A 218 -36.26 -27.06 -30.93
N ASN A 219 -35.87 -27.04 -32.22
CA ASN A 219 -34.52 -27.43 -32.62
C ASN A 219 -33.49 -26.40 -32.13
N LEU A 220 -32.92 -26.64 -30.94
CA LEU A 220 -31.93 -25.75 -30.30
C LEU A 220 -30.54 -25.88 -30.94
N HIS A 221 -30.27 -26.98 -31.65
CA HIS A 221 -28.98 -27.29 -32.28
C HIS A 221 -28.57 -26.26 -33.33
N SER A 222 -29.52 -25.64 -34.03
CA SER A 222 -29.24 -24.64 -35.07
C SER A 222 -28.98 -23.23 -34.53
N SER A 223 -29.33 -22.96 -33.27
CA SER A 223 -29.38 -21.58 -32.72
C SER A 223 -28.43 -21.34 -31.55
N PHE A 224 -27.91 -22.40 -30.90
CA PHE A 224 -26.94 -22.30 -29.81
C PHE A 224 -25.68 -23.12 -30.13
N VAL A 225 -24.52 -22.45 -30.20
CA VAL A 225 -23.22 -23.04 -30.61
C VAL A 225 -22.73 -24.14 -29.64
N HIS A 226 -23.22 -24.14 -28.39
CA HIS A 226 -22.82 -25.09 -27.33
C HIS A 226 -24.03 -25.85 -26.76
N TYR A 227 -24.79 -26.51 -27.63
CA TYR A 227 -25.86 -27.44 -27.24
C TYR A 227 -25.33 -28.88 -27.15
N LYS A 228 -25.66 -29.61 -26.08
CA LYS A 228 -25.32 -31.03 -25.90
C LYS A 228 -26.54 -31.85 -25.44
N GLU A 229 -26.57 -33.13 -25.83
CA GLU A 229 -27.52 -34.10 -25.30
C GLU A 229 -26.78 -35.18 -24.52
N ASN A 230 -27.26 -35.50 -23.32
CA ASN A 230 -26.64 -36.46 -22.41
C ASN A 230 -27.62 -37.59 -22.06
N GLU A 231 -27.19 -38.84 -22.26
CA GLU A 231 -27.91 -40.05 -21.84
C GLU A 231 -27.27 -40.68 -20.59
N GLY A 232 -27.44 -40.00 -19.45
CA GLY A 232 -26.96 -40.41 -18.13
C GLY A 232 -27.99 -40.09 -17.03
N PRO A 233 -27.83 -40.61 -15.80
CA PRO A 233 -28.69 -40.21 -14.69
C PRO A 233 -28.56 -38.71 -14.41
N PHE A 234 -29.67 -38.03 -14.15
CA PHE A 234 -29.67 -36.61 -13.77
C PHE A 234 -30.58 -36.41 -12.57
N VAL A 235 -30.04 -35.92 -11.46
CA VAL A 235 -30.73 -35.83 -10.17
C VAL A 235 -30.85 -34.37 -9.71
N LEU A 236 -32.07 -33.98 -9.34
CA LEU A 236 -32.35 -32.70 -8.70
C LEU A 236 -32.27 -32.84 -7.16
N GLU A 237 -31.35 -32.13 -6.52
CA GLU A 237 -31.20 -32.13 -5.07
C GLU A 237 -31.62 -30.79 -4.46
N ARG A 238 -32.43 -30.81 -3.39
CA ARG A 238 -32.88 -29.58 -2.72
C ARG A 238 -31.75 -28.98 -1.89
N ALA A 239 -31.39 -27.72 -2.14
CA ALA A 239 -30.33 -27.05 -1.40
C ALA A 239 -30.67 -26.96 0.10
N ARG A 240 -29.81 -27.54 0.95
CA ARG A 240 -29.84 -27.30 2.41
C ARG A 240 -29.56 -25.80 2.61
N LYS A 241 -30.37 -25.09 3.41
CA LYS A 241 -30.21 -23.66 3.72
C LYS A 241 -28.77 -23.34 4.18
N LEU A 242 -27.92 -22.98 3.23
CA LEU A 242 -26.56 -22.52 3.46
C LEU A 242 -26.59 -20.99 3.38
N LYS A 243 -26.47 -20.33 4.53
CA LYS A 243 -26.01 -18.94 4.58
C LYS A 243 -24.65 -18.93 3.86
N LEU A 244 -24.50 -18.13 2.80
CA LEU A 244 -23.23 -17.88 2.13
C LEU A 244 -22.11 -17.64 3.16
N GLN A 245 -21.30 -18.66 3.36
CA GLN A 245 -19.87 -18.48 3.54
C GLN A 245 -19.27 -19.21 2.34
N ASN A 246 -18.74 -18.45 1.38
CA ASN A 246 -18.17 -19.00 0.16
C ASN A 246 -16.90 -19.77 0.53
N PHE A 247 -17.02 -21.09 0.67
CA PHE A 247 -15.90 -21.99 0.87
C PHE A 247 -15.83 -22.96 -0.30
N GLU A 248 -14.63 -23.15 -0.84
CA GLU A 248 -14.39 -24.07 -1.95
C GLU A 248 -14.38 -25.52 -1.47
N HIS A 249 -14.05 -25.75 -0.20
CA HIS A 249 -13.99 -27.07 0.39
C HIS A 249 -14.16 -27.00 1.92
N SER A 250 -14.75 -28.03 2.54
CA SER A 250 -14.92 -28.12 3.99
C SER A 250 -14.70 -29.54 4.50
N MET A 251 -13.98 -29.67 5.61
CA MET A 251 -13.73 -30.91 6.34
C MET A 251 -14.37 -30.79 7.73
N GLU A 252 -14.99 -31.86 8.21
CA GLU A 252 -15.65 -31.91 9.52
C GLU A 252 -15.02 -33.02 10.38
N LEU A 253 -15.19 -32.93 11.70
CA LEU A 253 -14.67 -33.91 12.67
C LEU A 253 -13.14 -34.08 12.60
N VAL A 254 -12.42 -33.02 12.28
CA VAL A 254 -10.95 -32.99 12.26
C VAL A 254 -10.43 -32.75 13.68
N LYS A 255 -9.36 -33.44 14.09
CA LYS A 255 -8.67 -33.07 15.34
C LYS A 255 -7.56 -32.07 15.02
N LEU A 256 -7.54 -30.97 15.75
CA LEU A 256 -6.52 -29.93 15.63
C LEU A 256 -5.51 -30.07 16.76
N HIS A 257 -4.25 -30.24 16.40
CA HIS A 257 -3.12 -30.20 17.31
C HIS A 257 -2.33 -28.92 17.06
N LEU A 258 -2.20 -28.07 18.08
CA LEU A 258 -1.33 -26.89 18.05
C LEU A 258 -0.02 -27.22 18.74
N GLY A 259 1.10 -26.83 18.13
CA GLY A 259 2.40 -27.12 18.70
C GLY A 259 3.57 -26.69 17.82
N CYS A 260 4.67 -27.42 17.97
CA CYS A 260 5.92 -27.16 17.28
C CYS A 260 6.44 -28.45 16.66
N LEU A 261 6.96 -28.34 15.44
CA LEU A 261 7.77 -29.40 14.86
C LEU A 261 9.13 -29.40 15.57
N ILE A 262 9.58 -30.56 16.07
CA ILE A 262 10.86 -30.72 16.80
C ILE A 262 11.89 -31.55 16.02
N SER A 263 11.45 -32.28 14.99
CA SER A 263 12.29 -32.89 13.96
C SER A 263 11.45 -33.08 12.69
N GLU A 264 12.05 -33.47 11.56
CA GLU A 264 11.30 -33.70 10.30
C GLU A 264 10.14 -34.71 10.41
N GLY A 265 10.13 -35.57 11.44
CA GLY A 265 9.10 -36.58 11.67
C GLY A 265 8.41 -36.53 13.04
N GLN A 266 8.74 -35.57 13.92
CA GLN A 266 8.16 -35.49 15.27
C GLN A 266 7.54 -34.11 15.55
N PHE A 267 6.30 -34.14 16.03
CA PHE A 267 5.52 -32.96 16.37
C PHE A 267 5.17 -32.96 17.86
N SER A 268 5.65 -31.94 18.56
CA SER A 268 5.36 -31.69 19.98
C SER A 268 4.04 -30.95 20.11
N VAL A 269 2.99 -31.64 20.57
CA VAL A 269 1.64 -31.12 20.78
C VAL A 269 1.56 -30.34 22.10
N LEU A 270 1.25 -29.05 22.02
CA LEU A 270 1.02 -28.19 23.19
C LEU A 270 -0.45 -28.14 23.60
N TRP A 271 -1.36 -28.27 22.63
CA TRP A 271 -2.80 -28.24 22.87
C TRP A 271 -3.55 -28.96 21.76
N THR A 272 -4.69 -29.58 22.10
CA THR A 272 -5.54 -30.32 21.15
C THR A 272 -7.00 -29.89 21.26
N ALA A 273 -7.65 -29.70 20.12
CA ALA A 273 -9.10 -29.59 19.99
C ALA A 273 -9.67 -30.75 19.18
N LEU A 274 -10.83 -31.24 19.62
CA LEU A 274 -11.63 -32.23 18.92
C LEU A 274 -12.73 -31.54 18.12
N ASP A 275 -13.30 -32.27 17.14
CA ASP A 275 -14.48 -31.85 16.37
C ASP A 275 -14.34 -30.48 15.68
N VAL A 276 -13.17 -30.22 15.09
CA VAL A 276 -12.90 -28.98 14.37
C VAL A 276 -13.44 -29.06 12.94
N SER A 277 -14.17 -28.03 12.54
CA SER A 277 -14.60 -27.80 11.15
C SER A 277 -13.55 -26.95 10.44
N VAL A 278 -12.96 -27.47 9.37
CA VAL A 278 -11.94 -26.78 8.57
C VAL A 278 -12.55 -26.36 7.25
N LYS A 279 -12.50 -25.08 6.92
CA LYS A 279 -13.09 -24.53 5.70
C LYS A 279 -12.07 -23.74 4.92
N PHE A 280 -11.96 -24.01 3.62
CA PHE A 280 -11.06 -23.32 2.72
C PHE A 280 -11.83 -22.21 2.00
N GLY A 281 -11.38 -20.96 2.17
CA GLY A 281 -11.95 -19.81 1.48
C GLY A 281 -11.72 -19.86 -0.03
N MET A 282 -12.40 -18.98 -0.77
CA MET A 282 -12.24 -18.82 -2.21
C MET A 282 -10.78 -18.63 -2.63
N GLU A 283 -10.39 -19.25 -3.74
CA GLU A 283 -9.03 -19.34 -4.27
C GLU A 283 -8.01 -19.86 -3.25
N PHE A 284 -8.46 -20.63 -2.26
CA PHE A 284 -7.66 -21.09 -1.11
C PHE A 284 -6.91 -19.96 -0.36
N LYS A 285 -7.40 -18.71 -0.44
CA LYS A 285 -6.71 -17.55 0.15
C LYS A 285 -6.60 -17.63 1.66
N ASN A 286 -7.59 -18.22 2.34
CA ASN A 286 -7.65 -18.35 3.78
C ASN A 286 -8.12 -19.75 4.19
N ILE A 287 -7.59 -20.27 5.29
CA ILE A 287 -8.07 -21.48 5.97
C ILE A 287 -8.76 -21.05 7.26
N TYR A 288 -10.00 -21.52 7.45
CA TYR A 288 -10.82 -21.23 8.62
C TYR A 288 -10.97 -22.49 9.48
N LEU A 289 -10.59 -22.43 10.75
CA LEU A 289 -10.80 -23.50 11.72
C LEU A 289 -11.89 -23.05 12.69
N LEU A 290 -13.04 -23.73 12.69
CA LEU A 290 -14.15 -23.46 13.59
C LEU A 290 -14.23 -24.56 14.64
N LEU A 291 -14.31 -24.16 15.91
CA LEU A 291 -14.38 -25.08 17.03
C LEU A 291 -15.24 -24.51 18.17
N SER A 292 -15.68 -25.37 19.07
CA SER A 292 -16.44 -24.98 20.27
C SER A 292 -15.71 -25.46 21.52
N LEU A 293 -15.48 -24.56 22.48
CA LEU A 293 -14.87 -24.84 23.78
C LEU A 293 -15.73 -24.22 24.86
N ASP A 294 -16.08 -25.00 25.89
CA ASP A 294 -16.90 -24.53 27.03
C ASP A 294 -18.17 -23.78 26.61
N ALA A 295 -18.89 -24.30 25.61
CA ALA A 295 -20.08 -23.70 24.99
C ALA A 295 -19.86 -22.35 24.28
N VAL A 296 -18.61 -21.99 24.00
CA VAL A 296 -18.22 -20.80 23.22
C VAL A 296 -17.64 -21.24 21.87
N GLU A 297 -18.18 -20.70 20.79
CA GLU A 297 -17.64 -20.92 19.45
C GLU A 297 -16.48 -19.96 19.13
N TYR A 298 -15.40 -20.53 18.59
CA TYR A 298 -14.22 -19.83 18.11
C TYR A 298 -14.00 -20.07 16.63
N LYS A 299 -13.41 -19.08 15.96
CA LYS A 299 -12.96 -19.15 14.57
C LYS A 299 -11.51 -18.68 14.49
N LEU A 300 -10.64 -19.54 14.00
CA LEU A 300 -9.26 -19.22 13.64
C LEU A 300 -9.20 -18.98 12.14
N GLU A 301 -8.58 -17.88 11.72
CA GLU A 301 -8.38 -17.53 10.31
C GLU A 301 -6.88 -17.48 10.01
N ILE A 302 -6.43 -18.37 9.12
CA ILE A 302 -5.05 -18.48 8.67
C ILE A 302 -5.01 -17.97 7.23
N SER A 303 -4.32 -16.85 7.00
CA SER A 303 -4.06 -16.36 5.63
C SER A 303 -3.05 -17.25 4.95
N SER A 304 -3.21 -17.47 3.65
CA SER A 304 -2.21 -18.14 2.79
C SER A 304 -0.82 -17.51 2.90
N GLU A 305 -0.74 -16.19 3.14
CA GLU A 305 0.52 -15.47 3.33
C GLU A 305 1.17 -15.73 4.69
N SER A 306 0.40 -16.20 5.67
CA SER A 306 0.89 -16.60 6.99
C SER A 306 1.36 -18.05 7.02
N ILE A 307 1.30 -18.77 5.90
CA ILE A 307 1.70 -20.18 5.78
C ILE A 307 3.09 -20.25 5.16
N ARG A 308 4.04 -20.85 5.88
CA ARG A 308 5.39 -21.13 5.39
C ARG A 308 5.38 -22.32 4.43
N GLN A 309 4.74 -23.41 4.87
CA GLN A 309 4.71 -24.68 4.15
C GLN A 309 3.49 -25.49 4.60
N ILE A 310 2.95 -26.30 3.69
CA ILE A 310 1.94 -27.32 4.01
C ILE A 310 2.51 -28.68 3.65
N GLU A 311 2.44 -29.64 4.58
CA GLU A 311 2.88 -31.01 4.37
C GLU A 311 1.75 -31.99 4.65
N LEU A 312 1.46 -32.86 3.69
CA LEU A 312 0.59 -34.01 3.89
C LEU A 312 1.42 -35.25 4.22
N HIS A 313 1.32 -35.74 5.44
CA HIS A 313 1.94 -36.99 5.89
C HIS A 313 0.96 -38.15 5.70
N HIS A 314 1.29 -39.07 4.80
CA HIS A 314 0.46 -40.22 4.42
C HIS A 314 1.26 -41.54 4.41
N PRO A 315 1.57 -42.12 5.59
CA PRO A 315 2.30 -43.39 5.64
C PRO A 315 1.56 -44.49 4.86
N ARG A 316 2.26 -45.21 3.98
CA ARG A 316 1.66 -46.14 3.01
C ARG A 316 0.67 -47.10 3.68
N GLY A 317 -0.62 -46.95 3.35
CA GLY A 317 -1.69 -47.83 3.81
C GLY A 317 -2.08 -47.72 5.28
N GLN A 318 -1.61 -46.71 6.02
CA GLN A 318 -1.91 -46.52 7.44
C GLN A 318 -2.71 -45.23 7.69
N LEU A 319 -3.71 -45.34 8.58
CA LEU A 319 -4.44 -44.22 9.16
C LEU A 319 -3.93 -43.97 10.58
N PRO A 320 -3.97 -42.72 11.08
CA PRO A 320 -4.53 -41.51 10.45
C PRO A 320 -3.56 -40.77 9.49
N LYS A 321 -4.11 -39.93 8.60
CA LYS A 321 -3.33 -38.96 7.78
C LYS A 321 -3.20 -37.65 8.54
N PHE A 322 -2.07 -36.95 8.37
CA PHE A 322 -1.84 -35.65 9.01
C PHE A 322 -1.58 -34.56 7.99
N LEU A 323 -2.29 -33.44 8.11
CA LEU A 323 -1.99 -32.21 7.36
C LEU A 323 -1.29 -31.22 8.29
N LEU A 324 0.01 -31.06 8.12
CA LEU A 324 0.84 -30.14 8.89
C LEU A 324 0.91 -28.79 8.17
N ILE A 325 0.53 -27.72 8.87
CA ILE A 325 0.57 -26.34 8.39
C ILE A 325 1.62 -25.60 9.23
N GLN A 326 2.76 -25.31 8.62
CA GLN A 326 3.81 -24.52 9.26
C GLN A 326 3.51 -23.02 9.08
N LEU A 327 3.55 -22.26 10.16
CA LEU A 327 3.07 -20.88 10.20
C LEU A 327 4.23 -19.87 10.29
N LEU A 328 4.16 -18.80 9.48
CA LEU A 328 4.99 -17.60 9.61
C LEU A 328 4.41 -16.62 10.66
N GLY A 329 3.09 -16.61 10.83
CA GLY A 329 2.38 -15.76 11.79
C GLY A 329 1.24 -16.53 12.46
N ALA A 330 0.76 -16.06 13.61
CA ALA A 330 -0.35 -16.74 14.30
C ALA A 330 -1.67 -16.60 13.52
N PRO A 331 -2.64 -17.52 13.72
CA PRO A 331 -3.99 -17.36 13.20
C PRO A 331 -4.66 -16.13 13.82
N ARG A 332 -5.51 -15.43 13.05
CA ARG A 332 -6.42 -14.45 13.63
C ARG A 332 -7.53 -15.15 14.40
N ILE A 333 -7.69 -14.78 15.66
CA ILE A 333 -8.64 -15.43 16.57
C ILE A 333 -9.91 -14.59 16.67
N PHE A 334 -11.06 -15.25 16.57
CA PHE A 334 -12.37 -14.66 16.76
C PHE A 334 -13.21 -15.50 17.71
N LYS A 335 -13.93 -14.83 18.60
CA LYS A 335 -14.92 -15.39 19.52
C LYS A 335 -16.33 -15.00 19.07
N LYS A 336 -17.27 -15.94 19.13
CA LYS A 336 -18.67 -15.67 18.77
C LYS A 336 -19.37 -14.91 19.91
N ALA A 337 -19.85 -13.70 19.61
CA ALA A 337 -20.49 -12.81 20.59
C ALA A 337 -22.03 -12.74 20.43
N SER A 338 -22.57 -13.12 19.28
CA SER A 338 -24.02 -13.18 19.00
C SER A 338 -24.28 -14.12 17.81
N GLN A 339 -25.56 -14.43 17.52
CA GLN A 339 -25.95 -15.35 16.44
C GLN A 339 -25.31 -15.05 15.07
N ASN A 340 -24.94 -13.79 14.79
CA ASN A 340 -24.31 -13.39 13.53
C ASN A 340 -23.03 -12.52 13.72
N GLY A 341 -22.46 -12.43 14.92
CA GLY A 341 -21.36 -11.51 15.22
C GLY A 341 -20.12 -12.18 15.80
N TRP A 342 -18.99 -12.07 15.10
CA TRP A 342 -17.65 -12.46 15.57
C TRP A 342 -16.91 -11.23 16.11
N VAL A 343 -16.18 -11.40 17.20
CA VAL A 343 -15.35 -10.38 17.83
C VAL A 343 -13.91 -10.89 17.90
N ARG A 344 -12.93 -10.03 17.67
CA ARG A 344 -11.52 -10.42 17.79
C ARG A 344 -11.20 -10.79 19.24
N GLU A 345 -10.38 -11.82 19.38
CA GLU A 345 -9.90 -12.30 20.67
C GLU A 345 -8.38 -12.49 20.61
N VAL A 346 -7.78 -12.58 21.78
CA VAL A 346 -6.39 -13.05 21.96
C VAL A 346 -6.38 -14.59 22.01
N ASP A 347 -5.39 -15.18 22.67
CA ASP A 347 -5.31 -16.64 22.82
C ASP A 347 -6.20 -17.17 23.96
N PHE A 348 -7.20 -18.00 23.63
CA PHE A 348 -8.12 -18.62 24.60
C PHE A 348 -7.58 -19.93 25.21
N THR A 349 -6.45 -20.45 24.73
CA THR A 349 -5.90 -21.73 25.19
C THR A 349 -5.20 -21.59 26.55
N PRO A 350 -5.19 -22.66 27.38
CA PRO A 350 -4.42 -22.67 28.62
C PRO A 350 -2.96 -22.32 28.36
N SER A 351 -2.35 -21.51 29.22
CA SER A 351 -0.95 -21.08 29.09
C SER A 351 -0.58 -20.46 27.73
N ARG A 352 -1.56 -19.97 26.96
CA ARG A 352 -1.35 -19.35 25.64
C ARG A 352 -0.61 -20.26 24.64
N CYS A 353 -0.99 -21.55 24.59
CA CYS A 353 -0.39 -22.53 23.68
C CYS A 353 -0.45 -22.13 22.20
N LEU A 354 -1.50 -21.44 21.74
CA LEU A 354 -1.60 -20.99 20.34
C LEU A 354 -0.54 -19.93 20.02
N GLY A 355 -0.31 -18.98 20.92
CA GLY A 355 0.77 -18.00 20.83
C GLY A 355 2.17 -18.64 20.90
N GLN A 356 2.32 -19.80 21.52
CA GLN A 356 3.60 -20.53 21.54
C GLN A 356 3.79 -21.46 20.33
N SER A 357 2.73 -21.76 19.58
CA SER A 357 2.77 -22.72 18.47
C SER A 357 3.36 -22.11 17.21
N SER A 358 4.30 -22.82 16.58
CA SER A 358 4.85 -22.48 15.26
C SER A 358 4.15 -23.24 14.11
N SER A 359 3.31 -24.21 14.45
CA SER A 359 2.63 -25.07 13.48
C SER A 359 1.27 -25.57 13.99
N ALA A 360 0.37 -25.85 13.05
CA ALA A 360 -0.91 -26.50 13.30
C ALA A 360 -0.95 -27.83 12.54
N CYS A 361 -1.23 -28.93 13.24
CA CYS A 361 -1.33 -30.27 12.67
C CYS A 361 -2.78 -30.75 12.74
N LEU A 362 -3.35 -31.10 11.59
CA LEU A 362 -4.71 -31.61 11.46
C LEU A 362 -4.68 -33.13 11.30
N GLU A 363 -5.22 -33.86 12.27
CA GLU A 363 -5.47 -35.31 12.15
C GLU A 363 -6.76 -35.51 11.35
N LEU A 364 -6.64 -36.08 10.14
CA LEU A 364 -7.73 -36.20 9.20
C LEU A 364 -8.51 -37.51 9.39
N PRO A 365 -9.85 -37.49 9.35
CA PRO A 365 -10.64 -38.71 9.42
C PRO A 365 -10.40 -39.60 8.19
N PRO A 366 -10.61 -40.93 8.30
CA PRO A 366 -10.35 -41.90 7.22
C PRO A 366 -11.05 -41.60 5.88
N THR A 367 -12.24 -41.00 5.97
CA THR A 367 -13.11 -40.68 4.84
C THR A 367 -12.91 -39.25 4.31
N CYS A 368 -11.90 -38.53 4.79
CA CYS A 368 -11.66 -37.14 4.41
C CYS A 368 -11.04 -37.05 3.02
N GLU A 369 -11.72 -36.38 2.09
CA GLU A 369 -11.13 -35.96 0.82
C GLU A 369 -10.46 -34.61 0.99
N LEU A 370 -9.19 -34.49 0.61
CA LEU A 370 -8.49 -33.20 0.63
C LEU A 370 -8.72 -32.46 -0.70
N PRO A 371 -8.79 -31.12 -0.68
CA PRO A 371 -8.78 -30.35 -1.90
C PRO A 371 -7.43 -30.48 -2.62
N ASN A 372 -7.34 -30.07 -3.89
CA ASN A 372 -6.09 -30.11 -4.65
C ASN A 372 -5.12 -29.00 -4.17
N LEU A 373 -4.54 -29.19 -2.98
CA LEU A 373 -3.63 -28.24 -2.34
C LEU A 373 -2.37 -27.99 -3.17
N ARG A 374 -1.93 -28.96 -3.98
CA ARG A 374 -0.75 -28.84 -4.85
C ARG A 374 -0.93 -27.75 -5.92
N LYS A 375 -2.15 -27.57 -6.45
CA LYS A 375 -2.44 -26.49 -7.42
C LYS A 375 -2.64 -25.13 -6.74
N SER A 376 -3.04 -25.13 -5.47
CA SER A 376 -3.46 -23.93 -4.75
C SER A 376 -2.37 -23.32 -3.87
N PHE A 377 -1.37 -24.09 -3.44
CA PHE A 377 -0.26 -23.64 -2.59
C PHE A 377 1.09 -24.02 -3.21
N ALA A 378 1.93 -23.01 -3.46
CA ALA A 378 3.25 -23.18 -4.08
C ALA A 378 4.23 -24.01 -3.22
N HIS A 379 4.04 -24.03 -1.89
CA HIS A 379 4.90 -24.73 -0.93
C HIS A 379 4.20 -25.96 -0.30
N TYR A 380 3.40 -26.68 -1.08
CA TYR A 380 2.79 -27.95 -0.67
C TYR A 380 3.74 -29.13 -0.95
N LYS A 381 3.93 -30.01 0.04
CA LYS A 381 4.68 -31.26 -0.11
C LYS A 381 3.89 -32.45 0.42
N GLU A 382 4.16 -33.62 -0.16
CA GLU A 382 3.65 -34.90 0.30
C GLU A 382 4.82 -35.71 0.86
N ASN A 383 4.63 -36.25 2.06
CA ASN A 383 5.63 -37.06 2.75
C ASN A 383 5.05 -38.44 3.07
N GLU A 384 5.72 -39.50 2.60
CA GLU A 384 5.35 -40.89 2.91
C GLU A 384 5.87 -41.34 4.29
N GLY A 385 6.64 -40.49 4.97
CA GLY A 385 7.14 -40.70 6.33
C GLY A 385 6.03 -40.72 7.38
N ARG A 386 6.33 -41.33 8.54
CA ARG A 386 5.44 -41.34 9.70
C ARG A 386 5.66 -40.08 10.53
N LEU A 387 4.61 -39.27 10.70
CA LEU A 387 4.59 -38.20 11.70
C LEU A 387 4.22 -38.77 13.07
N VAL A 388 5.07 -38.55 14.07
CA VAL A 388 4.83 -38.95 15.46
C VAL A 388 4.36 -37.72 16.25
N LEU A 389 3.18 -37.82 16.85
CA LEU A 389 2.68 -36.81 17.78
C LEU A 389 3.12 -37.16 19.20
N GLU A 390 3.81 -36.24 19.85
CA GLU A 390 4.30 -36.38 21.23
C GLU A 390 3.70 -35.28 22.12
N SER A 391 3.43 -35.58 23.38
CA SER A 391 2.94 -34.56 24.33
C SER A 391 4.07 -33.60 24.68
N GLY A 392 3.89 -32.32 24.36
CA GLY A 392 4.85 -31.25 24.62
C GLY A 392 4.50 -30.40 25.84
N ASN A 393 5.49 -29.70 26.37
CA ASN A 393 5.32 -28.69 27.41
C ASN A 393 5.47 -27.29 26.83
N THR A 394 4.76 -26.32 27.42
CA THR A 394 4.97 -24.89 27.14
C THR A 394 6.36 -24.46 27.60
N PHE A 395 6.99 -23.57 26.85
CA PHE A 395 8.39 -23.14 27.07
C PHE A 395 8.51 -21.63 27.33
N SER A 396 7.41 -20.87 27.23
CA SER A 396 7.40 -19.45 27.58
C SER A 396 7.58 -19.25 29.09
N CYS A 397 8.44 -18.33 29.49
CA CYS A 397 8.65 -17.95 30.89
C CYS A 397 7.63 -16.93 31.40
N THR A 398 6.92 -16.24 30.50
CA THR A 398 5.82 -15.32 30.86
C THR A 398 4.45 -15.89 30.47
N SER A 399 3.40 -15.54 31.22
CA SER A 399 2.03 -16.00 30.98
C SER A 399 1.24 -15.14 29.99
N ASP A 400 1.65 -13.89 29.79
CA ASP A 400 0.83 -12.88 29.10
C ASP A 400 1.37 -12.56 27.69
N LEU A 401 2.69 -12.42 27.56
CA LEU A 401 3.38 -12.10 26.31
C LEU A 401 4.21 -13.29 25.84
N VAL A 402 3.60 -14.14 25.01
CA VAL A 402 4.23 -15.38 24.54
C VAL A 402 4.61 -15.34 23.05
N PRO A 403 5.59 -16.13 22.62
CA PRO A 403 6.57 -16.82 23.45
C PRO A 403 7.69 -15.86 23.84
N ILE A 404 8.00 -15.76 25.14
CA ILE A 404 9.27 -15.20 25.62
C ILE A 404 10.00 -16.32 26.35
N VAL A 405 11.23 -16.61 25.96
CA VAL A 405 12.10 -17.63 26.56
C VAL A 405 13.18 -16.99 27.42
N GLY A 406 13.62 -17.72 28.43
CA GLY A 406 14.68 -17.33 29.36
C GLY A 406 15.61 -18.49 29.69
N PRO A 407 16.87 -18.19 30.07
CA PRO A 407 17.80 -19.22 30.51
C PRO A 407 17.32 -19.88 31.82
N PRO A 408 17.74 -21.12 32.09
CA PRO A 408 17.48 -21.79 33.36
C PRO A 408 18.17 -21.06 34.53
N LEU A 409 17.68 -21.32 35.75
CA LEU A 409 18.26 -20.76 36.99
C LEU A 409 19.76 -21.04 37.07
N GLY A 410 20.56 -19.97 37.22
CA GLY A 410 22.03 -20.05 37.35
C GLY A 410 22.82 -19.60 36.12
N ILE A 411 22.18 -19.49 34.95
CA ILE A 411 22.80 -18.93 33.74
C ILE A 411 22.27 -17.51 33.52
N ASN A 412 23.15 -16.51 33.51
CA ASN A 412 22.78 -15.13 33.21
C ASN A 412 23.35 -14.71 31.85
N LEU A 413 22.46 -14.39 30.91
CA LEU A 413 22.85 -14.01 29.56
C LEU A 413 22.71 -12.51 29.33
N PRO A 414 23.64 -11.88 28.60
CA PRO A 414 23.49 -10.50 28.15
C PRO A 414 22.18 -10.30 27.38
N TYR A 415 21.56 -9.13 27.59
CA TYR A 415 20.31 -8.74 26.95
C TYR A 415 20.30 -8.99 25.42
N LYS A 416 21.38 -8.64 24.70
CA LYS A 416 21.46 -8.80 23.23
C LYS A 416 21.38 -10.26 22.79
N ILE A 417 22.07 -11.15 23.49
CA ILE A 417 22.06 -12.59 23.22
C ILE A 417 20.66 -13.14 23.47
N LEU A 418 20.08 -12.83 24.64
CA LEU A 418 18.74 -13.29 24.99
C LEU A 418 17.66 -12.75 24.03
N PHE A 419 17.80 -11.50 23.58
CA PHE A 419 16.92 -10.89 22.58
C PHE A 419 16.98 -11.66 21.26
N LYS A 420 18.18 -12.01 20.79
CA LYS A 420 18.37 -12.80 19.55
C LYS A 420 17.84 -14.23 19.69
N ILE A 421 18.02 -14.87 20.84
CA ILE A 421 17.44 -16.21 21.11
C ILE A 421 15.91 -16.17 21.04
N ASN A 422 15.29 -15.17 21.66
CA ASN A 422 13.85 -14.96 21.56
C ASN A 422 13.40 -14.75 20.11
N SER A 423 14.15 -13.93 19.35
CA SER A 423 13.91 -13.71 17.93
C SER A 423 13.95 -15.01 17.11
N LEU A 424 14.94 -15.89 17.36
CA LEU A 424 15.07 -17.19 16.69
C LEU A 424 13.86 -18.10 16.91
N VAL A 425 13.36 -18.17 18.15
CA VAL A 425 12.19 -19.00 18.49
C VAL A 425 10.93 -18.44 17.83
N GLN A 426 10.70 -17.14 17.93
CA GLN A 426 9.49 -16.48 17.45
C GLN A 426 9.36 -16.53 15.92
N HIS A 427 10.48 -16.54 15.20
CA HIS A 427 10.51 -16.67 13.73
C HIS A 427 10.64 -18.13 13.25
N GLY A 428 10.58 -19.10 14.17
CA GLY A 428 10.63 -20.53 13.83
C GLY A 428 11.98 -21.00 13.28
N CYS A 429 13.08 -20.31 13.64
CA CYS A 429 14.44 -20.71 13.31
C CYS A 429 14.92 -21.86 14.20
N VAL A 430 14.48 -21.91 15.46
CA VAL A 430 14.78 -22.96 16.43
C VAL A 430 13.51 -23.30 17.21
N PRO A 431 13.20 -24.58 17.52
CA PRO A 431 12.08 -24.93 18.38
C PRO A 431 12.33 -24.46 19.82
N GLY A 432 11.34 -23.85 20.46
CA GLY A 432 11.47 -23.44 21.87
C GLY A 432 11.76 -24.62 22.81
N GLN A 433 11.26 -25.82 22.48
CA GLN A 433 11.53 -27.05 23.22
C GLN A 433 12.99 -27.55 23.09
N ALA A 434 13.74 -27.10 22.08
CA ALA A 434 15.13 -27.50 21.86
C ALA A 434 16.13 -26.66 22.69
N LEU A 435 15.64 -25.66 23.44
CA LEU A 435 16.48 -24.77 24.25
C LEU A 435 16.71 -25.38 25.65
N ASP A 436 17.58 -26.37 25.72
CA ASP A 436 17.98 -27.02 26.97
C ASP A 436 19.15 -26.30 27.66
N VAL A 437 19.60 -26.84 28.80
CA VAL A 437 20.73 -26.28 29.56
C VAL A 437 22.00 -26.22 28.70
N ASN A 438 22.26 -27.25 27.89
CA ASN A 438 23.45 -27.32 27.03
C ASN A 438 23.44 -26.21 25.96
N PHE A 439 22.27 -25.92 25.38
CA PHE A 439 22.12 -24.79 24.45
C PHE A 439 22.51 -23.48 25.13
N TYR A 440 21.99 -23.22 26.34
CA TYR A 440 22.26 -21.99 27.06
C TYR A 440 23.73 -21.86 27.49
N GLU A 441 24.41 -22.95 27.84
CA GLU A 441 25.86 -22.97 28.09
C GLU A 441 26.68 -22.62 26.83
N LEU A 442 26.25 -23.09 25.64
CA LEU A 442 26.93 -22.78 24.37
C LEU A 442 26.74 -21.34 23.87
N VAL A 443 25.83 -20.59 24.50
CA VAL A 443 25.60 -19.17 24.21
C VAL A 443 25.91 -18.29 25.42
N ASP A 444 26.59 -18.85 26.43
CA ASP A 444 27.09 -18.11 27.58
C ASP A 444 28.45 -17.48 27.25
N PRO A 445 28.56 -16.13 27.29
CA PRO A 445 29.82 -15.44 26.99
C PRO A 445 30.95 -15.70 28.00
N SER A 446 30.64 -16.27 29.17
CA SER A 446 31.66 -16.72 30.14
C SER A 446 32.36 -18.01 29.69
N ILE A 447 31.74 -18.78 28.79
CA ILE A 447 32.25 -20.06 28.27
C ILE A 447 32.76 -19.89 26.84
N ILE A 448 31.95 -19.28 25.96
CA ILE A 448 32.25 -19.08 24.55
C ILE A 448 32.51 -17.60 24.29
N ARG A 449 33.44 -17.30 23.38
CA ARG A 449 33.70 -15.93 22.94
C ARG A 449 32.43 -15.26 22.39
N ILE A 450 32.11 -14.06 22.86
CA ILE A 450 30.88 -13.34 22.48
C ILE A 450 30.76 -13.13 20.96
N GLU A 451 31.88 -12.87 20.27
CA GLU A 451 31.89 -12.66 18.83
C GLU A 451 31.49 -13.93 18.06
N TYR A 452 31.81 -15.11 18.61
CA TYR A 452 31.42 -16.39 18.03
C TYR A 452 29.92 -16.63 18.21
N ILE A 453 29.39 -16.31 19.40
CA ILE A 453 27.97 -16.45 19.72
C ILE A 453 27.15 -15.54 18.80
N GLU A 454 27.48 -14.24 18.72
CA GLU A 454 26.75 -13.28 17.90
C GLU A 454 26.73 -13.69 16.42
N CYS A 455 27.88 -14.10 15.87
CA CYS A 455 27.98 -14.57 14.49
C CYS A 455 27.17 -15.86 14.27
N ALA A 456 27.24 -16.83 15.19
CA ALA A 456 26.53 -18.10 15.08
C ALA A 456 25.01 -17.93 15.18
N LEU A 457 24.52 -17.11 16.13
CA LEU A 457 23.09 -16.82 16.26
C LEU A 457 22.54 -16.05 15.06
N ASP A 458 23.34 -15.16 14.46
CA ASP A 458 22.94 -14.49 13.22
C ASP A 458 22.86 -15.45 12.04
N LYS A 459 23.82 -16.36 11.90
CA LYS A 459 23.76 -17.44 10.89
C LYS A 459 22.56 -18.38 11.11
N LEU A 460 22.25 -18.77 12.35
CA LEU A 460 21.07 -19.59 12.66
C LEU A 460 19.77 -18.93 12.19
N PHE A 461 19.65 -17.61 12.38
CA PHE A 461 18.45 -16.86 11.98
C PHE A 461 18.22 -16.90 10.47
N ARG A 462 19.29 -17.07 9.69
CA ARG A 462 19.28 -17.04 8.21
C ARG A 462 19.10 -18.41 7.58
N LEU A 463 19.04 -19.48 8.38
CA LEU A 463 18.78 -20.81 7.84
C LEU A 463 17.38 -20.86 7.21
N LYS A 464 17.28 -21.47 6.03
CA LYS A 464 16.00 -21.59 5.31
C LYS A 464 15.01 -22.56 5.94
N GLY A 465 15.48 -23.41 6.85
CA GLY A 465 14.68 -24.34 7.64
C GLY A 465 14.80 -24.04 9.13
N CYS A 466 13.99 -24.72 9.93
CA CYS A 466 14.17 -24.74 11.38
C CYS A 466 15.40 -25.62 11.72
N CYS A 467 16.27 -25.16 12.60
CA CYS A 467 17.36 -25.94 13.17
C CYS A 467 16.83 -26.73 14.38
N TYR A 468 16.55 -28.01 14.17
CA TYR A 468 16.02 -28.90 15.20
C TYR A 468 17.06 -29.34 16.23
N GLU A 469 18.35 -29.35 15.84
CA GLU A 469 19.49 -29.78 16.67
C GLU A 469 20.48 -28.62 16.91
N PRO A 470 20.06 -27.53 17.58
CA PRO A 470 20.85 -26.31 17.69
C PRO A 470 22.17 -26.50 18.45
N VAL A 471 22.20 -27.38 19.46
CA VAL A 471 23.41 -27.69 20.25
C VAL A 471 24.51 -28.30 19.37
N SER A 472 24.16 -29.32 18.58
CA SER A 472 25.07 -29.98 17.64
C SER A 472 25.57 -28.99 16.58
N TRP A 473 24.66 -28.18 16.03
CA TRP A 473 24.99 -27.18 15.02
C TRP A 473 25.96 -26.10 15.55
N LEU A 474 25.68 -25.53 16.73
CA LEU A 474 26.56 -24.53 17.36
C LEU A 474 27.96 -25.11 17.63
N SER A 475 28.02 -26.33 18.14
CA SER A 475 29.28 -27.02 18.42
C SER A 475 30.12 -27.22 17.16
N GLU A 476 29.50 -27.54 16.03
CA GLU A 476 30.19 -27.67 14.74
C GLU A 476 30.67 -26.32 14.22
N GLN A 477 29.82 -25.29 14.27
CA GLN A 477 30.19 -23.94 13.84
C GLN A 477 31.34 -23.35 14.66
N TYR A 478 31.37 -23.56 15.97
CA TYR A 478 32.48 -23.10 16.80
C TYR A 478 33.79 -23.84 16.50
N LYS A 479 33.73 -25.12 16.12
CA LYS A 479 34.92 -25.87 15.62
C LYS A 479 35.44 -25.26 14.32
N GLU A 480 34.56 -24.90 13.39
CA GLU A 480 34.93 -24.22 12.15
C GLU A 480 35.59 -22.86 12.41
N TYR A 481 35.04 -22.04 13.31
CA TYR A 481 35.63 -20.75 13.68
C TYR A 481 37.02 -20.90 14.29
N THR A 482 37.18 -21.89 15.17
CA THR A 482 38.47 -22.19 15.79
C THR A 482 39.50 -22.66 14.76
N ALA A 483 39.09 -23.47 13.79
CA ALA A 483 39.96 -23.95 12.71
C ALA A 483 40.41 -22.82 11.77
N CYS A 484 39.55 -21.83 11.52
CA CYS A 484 39.84 -20.71 10.61
C CYS A 484 40.87 -19.68 11.16
N LYS A 485 41.25 -19.75 12.45
CA LYS A 485 42.21 -18.84 13.14
C LYS A 485 41.93 -17.33 12.99
N ARG A 486 40.76 -16.94 12.46
CA ARG A 486 40.27 -15.56 12.34
C ARG A 486 39.01 -15.42 13.18
N ILE A 487 38.93 -14.33 13.94
CA ILE A 487 37.70 -13.98 14.65
C ILE A 487 36.67 -13.56 13.59
N PRO A 488 35.46 -14.16 13.55
CA PRO A 488 34.39 -13.70 12.69
C PRO A 488 34.14 -12.21 12.91
N GLN A 489 34.04 -11.43 11.83
CA GLN A 489 33.66 -10.02 11.96
C GLN A 489 32.20 -9.89 12.36
N SER A 490 31.88 -8.80 13.07
CA SER A 490 30.51 -8.54 13.50
C SER A 490 29.60 -8.38 12.27
N PRO A 491 28.41 -9.01 12.26
CA PRO A 491 27.43 -8.82 11.19
C PRO A 491 26.85 -7.39 11.17
N ALA A 492 27.09 -6.59 12.22
CA ALA A 492 26.65 -5.21 12.29
C ALA A 492 27.48 -4.29 11.37
N ILE A 493 26.81 -3.25 10.87
CA ILE A 493 27.43 -2.20 10.05
C ILE A 493 27.93 -1.10 10.97
N SER A 494 29.08 -0.53 10.65
CA SER A 494 29.60 0.64 11.35
C SER A 494 28.73 1.86 11.05
N LEU A 495 27.95 2.31 12.04
CA LEU A 495 27.00 3.40 11.85
C LEU A 495 27.68 4.78 11.75
N ASP A 496 27.09 5.66 10.94
CA ASP A 496 27.48 7.07 10.83
C ASP A 496 27.19 7.88 12.11
N ASP A 497 27.91 8.98 12.30
CA ASP A 497 27.64 9.95 13.37
C ASP A 497 26.16 10.38 13.37
N GLY A 498 25.52 10.26 14.55
CA GLY A 498 24.10 10.59 14.74
C GLY A 498 23.12 9.45 14.42
N MET A 499 23.62 8.25 14.11
CA MET A 499 22.82 7.02 14.00
C MET A 499 22.97 6.15 15.26
N VAL A 500 22.01 5.26 15.49
CA VAL A 500 22.01 4.35 16.65
C VAL A 500 21.26 3.06 16.33
N TYR A 501 21.73 1.94 16.90
CA TYR A 501 21.05 0.66 16.83
C TYR A 501 19.98 0.56 17.92
N VAL A 502 18.74 0.25 17.53
CA VAL A 502 17.59 0.16 18.45
C VAL A 502 16.85 -1.14 18.23
N HIS A 503 16.59 -1.88 19.31
CA HIS A 503 15.76 -3.08 19.29
C HIS A 503 14.27 -2.73 19.18
N ARG A 504 13.51 -3.53 18.43
CA ARG A 504 12.06 -3.39 18.28
C ARG A 504 11.33 -4.66 18.72
N VAL A 505 10.26 -4.52 19.50
CA VAL A 505 9.31 -5.61 19.77
C VAL A 505 7.98 -5.31 19.10
N GLN A 506 7.48 -6.25 18.31
CA GLN A 506 6.15 -6.20 17.71
C GLN A 506 5.20 -7.08 18.53
N VAL A 507 4.11 -6.50 19.02
CA VAL A 507 3.08 -7.19 19.80
C VAL A 507 1.86 -7.38 18.92
N THR A 508 1.52 -8.64 18.66
CA THR A 508 0.28 -9.03 17.98
C THR A 508 -0.76 -9.51 18.99
N PRO A 509 -2.03 -9.70 18.61
CA PRO A 509 -3.05 -10.23 19.51
C PRO A 509 -2.67 -11.56 20.17
N SER A 510 -1.93 -12.43 19.49
CA SER A 510 -1.60 -13.77 19.99
C SER A 510 -0.13 -13.93 20.35
N LYS A 511 0.79 -13.15 19.74
CA LYS A 511 2.24 -13.36 19.85
C LYS A 511 3.02 -12.08 20.15
N VAL A 512 4.31 -12.24 20.43
CA VAL A 512 5.32 -11.18 20.40
C VAL A 512 6.48 -11.57 19.48
N TYR A 513 7.07 -10.59 18.80
CA TYR A 513 8.19 -10.78 17.88
C TYR A 513 9.30 -9.78 18.17
N PHE A 514 10.51 -10.29 18.33
CA PHE A 514 11.70 -9.54 18.67
C PHE A 514 12.49 -9.30 17.39
N CYS A 515 12.66 -8.03 17.03
CA CYS A 515 13.18 -7.59 15.75
C CYS A 515 14.37 -6.63 15.94
N GLY A 516 15.29 -6.66 14.98
CA GLY A 516 16.47 -5.81 14.97
C GLY A 516 17.68 -6.42 15.69
N PRO A 517 18.63 -5.59 16.15
CA PRO A 517 18.53 -4.13 16.24
C PRO A 517 18.52 -3.44 14.86
N GLU A 518 17.80 -2.33 14.75
CA GLU A 518 17.68 -1.54 13.52
C GLU A 518 18.53 -0.29 13.58
N ALA A 519 19.16 0.07 12.47
CA ALA A 519 19.84 1.35 12.34
C ALA A 519 18.79 2.47 12.22
N ASN A 520 18.77 3.40 13.16
CA ASN A 520 17.88 4.55 13.12
C ASN A 520 18.65 5.86 13.30
N VAL A 521 18.13 6.94 12.73
CA VAL A 521 18.59 8.30 13.09
C VAL A 521 18.28 8.52 14.56
N SER A 522 19.30 8.90 15.31
CA SER A 522 19.19 9.17 16.73
C SER A 522 18.25 10.35 17.01
N ASN A 523 17.85 10.48 18.26
CA ASN A 523 17.04 11.58 18.74
C ASN A 523 17.68 12.18 19.99
N ARG A 524 17.12 13.30 20.47
CA ARG A 524 17.68 14.06 21.59
C ARG A 524 17.84 13.20 22.85
N VAL A 525 16.88 12.33 23.14
CA VAL A 525 16.89 11.46 24.33
C VAL A 525 18.01 10.43 24.20
N LEU A 526 18.05 9.67 23.10
CA LEU A 526 19.06 8.63 22.91
C LEU A 526 20.49 9.18 22.92
N ARG A 527 20.71 10.38 22.35
CA ARG A 527 22.03 11.06 22.41
C ARG A 527 22.44 11.48 23.82
N ASN A 528 21.48 11.80 24.67
CA ASN A 528 21.76 12.21 26.05
C ASN A 528 22.08 11.02 26.96
N TYR A 529 21.59 9.82 26.61
CA TYR A 529 21.80 8.58 27.37
C TYR A 529 22.47 7.49 26.52
N PRO A 530 23.70 7.71 26.01
CA PRO A 530 24.37 6.78 25.11
C PRO A 530 24.79 5.46 25.78
N GLU A 531 24.98 5.46 27.10
CA GLU A 531 25.33 4.25 27.87
C GLU A 531 24.11 3.35 28.11
N ASP A 532 22.89 3.91 27.99
CA ASP A 532 21.63 3.24 28.27
C ASP A 532 20.86 2.86 26.99
N ILE A 533 21.51 2.85 25.81
CA ILE A 533 20.85 2.52 24.53
C ILE A 533 20.15 1.15 24.58
N ASP A 534 20.79 0.16 25.20
CA ASP A 534 20.22 -1.18 25.38
C ASP A 534 19.11 -1.24 26.45
N ASN A 535 18.79 -0.11 27.10
CA ASN A 535 17.65 0.06 27.99
C ASN A 535 16.46 0.74 27.27
N PHE A 536 16.63 1.24 26.04
CA PHE A 536 15.53 1.72 25.22
C PHE A 536 14.99 0.62 24.30
N LEU A 537 13.66 0.50 24.28
CA LEU A 537 12.96 -0.47 23.44
C LEU A 537 11.86 0.21 22.64
N ARG A 538 11.84 -0.01 21.33
CA ARG A 538 10.71 0.44 20.49
C ARG A 538 9.66 -0.67 20.46
N VAL A 539 8.44 -0.36 20.87
CA VAL A 539 7.33 -1.34 20.84
C VAL A 539 6.30 -0.91 19.80
N SER A 540 5.83 -1.84 18.97
CA SER A 540 4.82 -1.60 17.93
C SER A 540 3.67 -2.58 18.06
N PHE A 541 2.44 -2.10 17.96
CA PHE A 541 1.23 -2.90 18.08
C PHE A 541 0.63 -3.14 16.69
N VAL A 542 0.69 -4.38 16.22
CA VAL A 542 0.29 -4.80 14.87
C VAL A 542 -0.69 -5.97 14.93
N ASP A 543 -1.39 -6.24 13.83
CA ASP A 543 -2.24 -7.43 13.69
C ASP A 543 -1.40 -8.64 13.24
N GLU A 544 -1.97 -9.85 13.18
CA GLU A 544 -1.25 -11.09 12.86
C GLU A 544 -0.65 -11.13 11.44
N ASP A 545 -1.13 -10.28 10.54
CA ASP A 545 -0.57 -10.08 9.20
C ASP A 545 0.52 -8.99 9.15
N MET A 546 1.01 -8.57 10.33
CA MET A 546 1.93 -7.44 10.56
C MET A 546 1.39 -6.08 10.11
N GLY A 547 0.12 -6.03 9.70
CA GLY A 547 -0.57 -4.80 9.34
C GLY A 547 -1.02 -4.00 10.57
N LYS A 548 -1.52 -2.78 10.34
CA LYS A 548 -2.13 -2.00 11.42
C LYS A 548 -3.43 -2.65 11.89
N MET A 549 -3.61 -2.72 13.20
CA MET A 549 -4.90 -3.03 13.82
C MET A 549 -5.97 -2.03 13.41
N ARG A 550 -7.20 -2.50 13.27
CA ARG A 550 -8.35 -1.69 12.87
C ARG A 550 -9.26 -1.45 14.07
N SER A 551 -10.02 -0.37 14.03
CA SER A 551 -11.07 -0.07 15.01
C SER A 551 -11.98 -1.27 15.33
N GLY A 552 -12.39 -2.03 14.31
CA GLY A 552 -13.25 -3.20 14.48
C GLY A 552 -12.57 -4.40 15.15
N ASP A 553 -11.23 -4.40 15.24
CA ASP A 553 -10.48 -5.41 15.98
C ASP A 553 -10.45 -5.10 17.48
N LEU A 554 -10.57 -3.83 17.85
CA LEU A 554 -10.40 -3.36 19.23
C LEU A 554 -11.74 -3.10 19.93
N CYS A 555 -12.79 -2.76 19.17
CA CYS A 555 -14.13 -2.48 19.69
C CYS A 555 -15.24 -3.20 18.92
N ARG A 556 -16.21 -3.75 19.66
CA ARG A 556 -17.42 -4.36 19.12
C ARG A 556 -18.35 -3.29 18.56
N ARG A 557 -18.76 -3.46 17.30
CA ARG A 557 -19.80 -2.63 16.68
C ARG A 557 -21.19 -3.05 17.16
N THR A 558 -21.78 -2.32 18.11
CA THR A 558 -23.17 -2.51 18.52
C THR A 558 -24.07 -1.46 17.88
N ASN A 559 -25.33 -1.85 17.57
CA ASN A 559 -26.39 -0.90 17.20
C ASN A 559 -27.15 -0.37 18.44
N SER A 560 -26.74 -0.78 19.65
CA SER A 560 -27.40 -0.40 20.89
C SER A 560 -26.70 0.80 21.52
N THR A 561 -27.48 1.83 21.84
CA THR A 561 -27.07 3.04 22.59
C THR A 561 -26.93 2.81 24.10
N THR A 562 -27.15 1.58 24.59
CA THR A 562 -27.26 1.27 26.03
C THR A 562 -26.06 0.57 26.65
N SER A 563 -25.05 0.15 25.89
CA SER A 563 -23.83 -0.48 26.43
C SER A 563 -22.80 0.57 26.81
N THR A 564 -22.14 0.45 27.97
CA THR A 564 -21.02 1.34 28.34
C THR A 564 -19.85 1.18 27.35
N GLU A 565 -18.99 2.19 27.23
CA GLU A 565 -17.81 2.15 26.32
C GLU A 565 -16.82 1.03 26.69
N GLU A 566 -16.80 0.62 27.96
CA GLU A 566 -16.00 -0.49 28.50
C GLU A 566 -16.53 -1.85 28.02
N GLU A 567 -17.85 -2.06 27.98
CA GLU A 567 -18.49 -3.29 27.48
C GLU A 567 -18.31 -3.53 25.97
N ARG A 568 -17.74 -2.55 25.25
CA ARG A 568 -17.44 -2.63 23.82
C ARG A 568 -16.00 -3.08 23.54
N ARG A 569 -15.09 -3.03 24.51
CA ARG A 569 -13.68 -3.38 24.31
C ARG A 569 -13.48 -4.88 24.13
N THR A 570 -12.53 -5.24 23.29
CA THR A 570 -12.16 -6.64 23.00
C THR A 570 -10.95 -7.08 23.82
N GLY A 571 -10.67 -8.37 23.88
CA GLY A 571 -9.43 -8.86 24.51
C GLY A 571 -8.16 -8.30 23.85
N VAL A 572 -8.24 -7.91 22.56
CA VAL A 572 -7.13 -7.25 21.86
C VAL A 572 -6.84 -5.86 22.43
N TYR A 573 -7.89 -5.09 22.75
CA TYR A 573 -7.74 -3.78 23.38
C TYR A 573 -7.05 -3.92 24.75
N GLU A 574 -7.52 -4.86 25.57
CA GLU A 574 -6.93 -5.12 26.89
C GLU A 574 -5.49 -5.61 26.80
N ARG A 575 -5.14 -6.41 25.78
CA ARG A 575 -3.74 -6.81 25.55
C ARG A 575 -2.81 -5.63 25.30
N ILE A 576 -3.22 -4.65 24.48
CA ILE A 576 -2.41 -3.45 24.25
C ILE A 576 -2.25 -2.66 25.55
N LEU A 577 -3.37 -2.40 26.22
CA LEU A 577 -3.40 -1.58 27.43
C LEU A 577 -2.60 -2.20 28.57
N SER A 578 -2.77 -3.51 28.81
CA SER A 578 -1.98 -4.28 29.79
C SER A 578 -0.50 -4.32 29.44
N THR A 579 -0.12 -4.44 28.16
CA THR A 579 1.29 -4.36 27.76
C THR A 579 1.90 -3.00 28.12
N LEU A 580 1.16 -1.91 27.87
CA LEU A 580 1.62 -0.56 28.21
C LEU A 580 1.72 -0.32 29.72
N ARG A 581 0.76 -0.84 30.50
CA ARG A 581 0.71 -0.69 31.97
C ARG A 581 1.74 -1.56 32.69
N ASN A 582 1.85 -2.82 32.30
CA ASN A 582 2.68 -3.82 33.01
C ASN A 582 4.14 -3.82 32.53
N GLY A 583 4.37 -3.37 31.28
CA GLY A 583 5.67 -3.41 30.63
C GLY A 583 6.03 -4.78 30.05
N ILE A 584 7.26 -4.91 29.54
CA ILE A 584 7.81 -6.13 28.94
C ILE A 584 9.07 -6.54 29.68
N VAL A 585 9.15 -7.78 30.14
CA VAL A 585 10.34 -8.32 30.82
C VAL A 585 11.17 -9.16 29.85
N ILE A 586 12.46 -8.86 29.74
CA ILE A 586 13.44 -9.58 28.91
C ILE A 586 14.69 -9.80 29.75
N GLY A 587 14.87 -11.03 30.26
CA GLY A 587 15.92 -11.34 31.21
C GLY A 587 15.78 -10.50 32.48
N GLU A 588 16.84 -9.80 32.88
CA GLU A 588 16.84 -8.89 34.03
C GLU A 588 16.19 -7.53 33.77
N LYS A 589 15.89 -7.18 32.50
CA LYS A 589 15.37 -5.87 32.13
C LYS A 589 13.85 -5.87 32.09
N LYS A 590 13.22 -4.95 32.82
CA LYS A 590 11.78 -4.64 32.74
C LYS A 590 11.57 -3.30 32.03
N PHE A 591 11.08 -3.35 30.79
CA PHE A 591 10.80 -2.18 29.96
C PHE A 591 9.40 -1.63 30.27
N GLU A 592 9.32 -0.42 30.81
CA GLU A 592 8.07 0.29 31.09
C GLU A 592 7.79 1.39 30.06
N PHE A 593 6.52 1.77 29.89
CA PHE A 593 6.14 2.83 28.95
C PHE A 593 6.92 4.12 29.21
N LEU A 594 7.51 4.75 28.18
CA LEU A 594 8.24 6.00 28.32
C LEU A 594 7.48 7.17 27.70
N ALA A 595 7.27 7.14 26.37
CA ALA A 595 6.60 8.18 25.60
C ALA A 595 6.30 7.73 24.15
N HIS A 596 5.57 8.55 23.39
CA HIS A 596 5.45 8.39 21.93
C HIS A 596 5.39 9.75 21.22
N SER A 597 6.03 9.89 20.06
CA SER A 597 5.82 11.04 19.17
C SER A 597 4.50 10.92 18.39
N SER A 598 4.03 12.00 17.76
CA SER A 598 2.84 11.94 16.89
C SER A 598 3.03 11.03 15.66
N SER A 599 4.26 10.86 15.19
CA SER A 599 4.57 9.89 14.13
C SER A 599 4.35 8.46 14.62
N GLN A 600 4.86 8.17 15.82
CA GLN A 600 4.78 6.84 16.42
C GLN A 600 3.35 6.48 16.82
N LEU A 601 2.56 7.44 17.32
CA LEU A 601 1.14 7.26 17.59
C LEU A 601 0.38 6.78 16.34
N ARG A 602 0.61 7.43 15.19
CA ARG A 602 0.02 7.00 13.90
C ARG A 602 0.53 5.64 13.44
N GLU A 603 1.72 5.23 13.88
CA GLU A 603 2.31 3.91 13.60
C GLU A 603 1.89 2.85 14.63
N HIS A 604 1.06 3.21 15.62
CA HIS A 604 0.73 2.39 16.78
C HIS A 604 2.00 1.89 17.51
N SER A 605 2.97 2.78 17.69
CA SER A 605 4.26 2.47 18.33
C SER A 605 4.58 3.42 19.48
N VAL A 606 5.43 2.96 20.39
CA VAL A 606 5.85 3.67 21.61
C VAL A 606 7.33 3.42 21.90
N TRP A 607 7.92 4.28 22.71
CA TRP A 607 9.19 4.01 23.40
C TRP A 607 8.90 3.44 24.78
N MET A 608 9.68 2.43 25.16
CA MET A 608 9.75 1.90 26.51
C MET A 608 11.20 1.99 27.03
N PHE A 609 11.36 2.03 28.34
CA PHE A 609 12.66 2.11 29.00
C PHE A 609 12.80 1.09 30.12
N ALA A 610 13.95 0.45 30.23
CA ALA A 610 14.29 -0.42 31.35
C ALA A 610 15.02 0.37 32.44
N SER A 611 14.30 0.73 33.50
CA SER A 611 14.85 1.48 34.62
C SER A 611 15.95 0.70 35.36
N ARG A 612 16.99 1.41 35.80
CA ARG A 612 18.06 0.90 36.68
C ARG A 612 18.17 1.78 37.93
N SER A 613 18.98 1.37 38.90
CA SER A 613 19.10 2.07 40.20
C SER A 613 19.42 3.57 40.09
N GLU A 614 20.15 3.98 39.06
CA GLU A 614 20.62 5.36 38.86
C GLU A 614 19.76 6.18 37.89
N LEU A 615 18.92 5.53 37.08
CA LEU A 615 18.14 6.19 36.03
C LEU A 615 16.81 5.49 35.82
N THR A 616 15.72 6.20 36.05
CA THR A 616 14.36 5.72 35.84
C THR A 616 13.71 6.36 34.61
N ALA A 617 12.64 5.75 34.09
CA ALA A 617 11.84 6.36 33.04
C ALA A 617 11.29 7.74 33.44
N GLN A 618 10.96 7.93 34.73
CA GLN A 618 10.48 9.23 35.24
C GLN A 618 11.58 10.30 35.21
N ASP A 619 12.83 9.94 35.55
CA ASP A 619 13.96 10.87 35.48
C ASP A 619 14.19 11.39 34.05
N ILE A 620 14.07 10.49 33.06
CA ILE A 620 14.17 10.87 31.65
C ILE A 620 13.02 11.82 31.27
N ARG A 621 11.78 11.56 31.70
CA ARG A 621 10.64 12.46 31.41
C ARG A 621 10.83 13.83 32.06
N ASN A 622 11.31 13.88 33.30
CA ASN A 622 11.62 15.12 34.01
C ASN A 622 12.71 15.92 33.28
N TRP A 623 13.71 15.23 32.71
CA TRP A 623 14.75 15.87 31.90
C TRP A 623 14.24 16.44 30.57
N MET A 624 13.20 15.84 29.96
CA MET A 624 12.68 16.30 28.66
C MET A 624 12.09 17.72 28.71
N GLY A 625 11.52 18.12 29.84
CA GLY A 625 10.93 19.45 30.05
C GLY A 625 9.82 19.46 31.11
N ASP A 626 9.24 20.63 31.33
CA ASP A 626 8.09 20.82 32.22
C ASP A 626 6.79 20.80 31.42
N PHE A 627 5.93 19.84 31.74
CA PHE A 627 4.64 19.63 31.09
C PHE A 627 3.45 19.87 32.04
N SER A 628 3.69 20.33 33.26
CA SER A 628 2.69 20.48 34.33
C SER A 628 1.53 21.42 33.96
N GLU A 629 1.78 22.44 33.14
CA GLU A 629 0.75 23.36 32.63
C GLU A 629 -0.19 22.73 31.59
N ILE A 630 0.13 21.55 31.05
CA ILE A 630 -0.64 20.91 29.97
C ILE A 630 -1.65 19.92 30.57
N LYS A 631 -2.89 20.37 30.75
CA LYS A 631 -3.99 19.56 31.34
C LYS A 631 -4.77 18.70 30.34
N ASN A 632 -4.43 18.74 29.05
CA ASN A 632 -5.02 17.86 28.04
C ASN A 632 -4.11 16.66 27.80
N VAL A 633 -4.61 15.44 28.02
CA VAL A 633 -3.83 14.18 27.95
C VAL A 633 -3.15 14.00 26.58
N ALA A 634 -3.91 14.18 25.48
CA ALA A 634 -3.38 13.99 24.14
C ALA A 634 -2.30 15.03 23.80
N LYS A 635 -2.53 16.30 24.16
CA LYS A 635 -1.54 17.38 24.03
C LYS A 635 -0.30 17.08 24.86
N HIS A 636 -0.46 16.67 26.11
CA HIS A 636 0.62 16.31 27.02
C HIS A 636 1.50 15.20 26.41
N ALA A 637 0.88 14.09 25.99
CA ALA A 637 1.56 12.99 25.32
C ALA A 637 2.30 13.43 24.04
N ALA A 638 1.64 14.25 23.20
CA ALA A 638 2.24 14.78 21.98
C ALA A 638 3.46 15.68 22.26
N ARG A 639 3.45 16.45 23.37
CA ARG A 639 4.57 17.32 23.77
C ARG A 639 5.71 16.53 24.38
N LEU A 640 5.41 15.57 25.26
CA LEU A 640 6.38 14.63 25.82
C LEU A 640 7.16 13.90 24.71
N GLY A 641 6.45 13.45 23.67
CA GLY A 641 7.04 12.75 22.54
C GLY A 641 7.93 13.57 21.60
N GLN A 642 8.01 14.90 21.73
CA GLN A 642 8.75 15.73 20.78
C GLN A 642 10.26 15.46 20.80
N ALA A 643 10.82 15.12 21.96
CA ALA A 643 12.24 14.82 22.13
C ALA A 643 12.68 13.53 21.40
N PHE A 644 11.73 12.66 21.03
CA PHE A 644 11.97 11.43 20.25
C PHE A 644 11.88 11.62 18.74
N SER A 645 11.75 12.86 18.26
CA SER A 645 11.84 13.14 16.83
C SER A 645 13.25 12.83 16.35
N SER A 646 13.39 12.02 15.29
CA SER A 646 14.67 11.80 14.61
C SER A 646 15.26 13.13 14.16
N SER A 647 16.49 13.43 14.60
CA SER A 647 17.09 14.75 14.42
C SER A 647 18.61 14.72 14.51
N ARG A 648 19.26 15.76 13.98
CA ARG A 648 20.71 15.96 14.06
C ARG A 648 21.02 17.07 15.04
N GLU A 649 21.76 16.76 16.09
CA GLU A 649 22.25 17.76 17.04
C GLU A 649 23.34 18.62 16.38
N THR A 650 23.30 19.93 16.66
CA THR A 650 24.23 20.89 16.05
C THR A 650 25.05 21.63 17.10
N PHE A 651 24.50 22.69 17.69
CA PHE A 651 25.18 23.55 18.66
C PHE A 651 24.27 23.85 19.85
N ASP A 652 24.89 24.18 20.99
CA ASP A 652 24.21 24.84 22.10
C ASP A 652 23.96 26.31 21.77
N VAL A 653 22.75 26.77 22.09
CA VAL A 653 22.32 28.16 21.94
C VAL A 653 21.79 28.66 23.29
N GLY A 654 22.56 29.53 23.93
CA GLY A 654 22.20 30.13 25.21
C GLY A 654 21.03 31.10 25.07
N ARG A 655 20.30 31.35 26.17
CA ARG A 655 19.15 32.27 26.17
C ARG A 655 19.55 33.71 25.80
N ASP A 656 20.76 34.13 26.16
CA ASP A 656 21.36 35.42 25.81
C ASP A 656 21.72 35.55 24.32
N GLU A 657 21.81 34.42 23.61
CA GLU A 657 22.08 34.36 22.17
C GLU A 657 20.80 34.31 21.32
N ILE A 658 19.63 34.33 21.99
CA ILE A 658 18.30 34.28 21.38
C ILE A 658 17.61 35.63 21.59
N GLU A 659 17.07 36.19 20.50
CA GLU A 659 16.15 37.30 20.55
C GLU A 659 14.70 36.79 20.62
N PHE A 660 13.90 37.25 21.58
CA PHE A 660 12.47 36.90 21.62
C PHE A 660 11.66 38.00 20.95
N ILE A 661 11.01 37.67 19.84
CA ILE A 661 10.25 38.60 19.00
C ILE A 661 8.76 38.27 19.02
N PRO A 662 7.87 39.26 18.86
CA PRO A 662 6.43 39.02 18.85
C PRO A 662 5.99 38.25 17.59
N ASP A 663 4.90 37.50 17.75
CA ASP A 663 4.16 36.94 16.62
C ASP A 663 3.42 38.03 15.83
N VAL A 664 3.38 37.87 14.51
CA VAL A 664 2.61 38.73 13.60
C VAL A 664 1.16 38.26 13.60
N LYS A 665 0.27 39.02 14.24
CA LYS A 665 -1.15 38.66 14.42
C LYS A 665 -2.07 39.70 13.79
N THR A 666 -3.25 39.25 13.36
CA THR A 666 -4.35 40.12 12.90
C THR A 666 -5.68 39.53 13.39
N GLU A 667 -6.64 40.38 13.72
CA GLU A 667 -7.98 39.97 14.14
C GLU A 667 -9.02 40.42 13.12
N ARG A 668 -9.86 39.49 12.65
CA ARG A 668 -10.91 39.80 11.68
C ARG A 668 -12.13 38.93 11.91
N GLY A 669 -13.31 39.56 12.02
CA GLY A 669 -14.57 38.86 12.25
C GLY A 669 -14.58 38.05 13.55
N GLY A 670 -13.84 38.50 14.57
CA GLY A 670 -13.69 37.80 15.86
C GLY A 670 -12.72 36.61 15.85
N VAL A 671 -12.07 36.31 14.72
CA VAL A 671 -11.04 35.26 14.62
C VAL A 671 -9.66 35.90 14.60
N LYS A 672 -8.77 35.42 15.49
CA LYS A 672 -7.36 35.82 15.53
C LYS A 672 -6.53 34.90 14.64
N TYR A 673 -5.83 35.47 13.67
CA TYR A 673 -4.90 34.77 12.82
C TYR A 673 -3.46 35.14 13.16
N CYS A 674 -2.57 34.15 13.16
CA CYS A 674 -1.13 34.33 13.30
C CYS A 674 -0.45 34.05 11.95
N PHE A 675 0.22 35.06 11.38
CA PHE A 675 0.96 34.94 10.13
C PHE A 675 2.34 34.29 10.32
N SER A 676 2.89 34.39 11.54
CA SER A 676 4.20 33.85 11.91
C SER A 676 4.14 32.55 12.71
N ASP A 677 3.03 31.81 12.64
CA ASP A 677 2.81 30.61 13.46
C ASP A 677 3.88 29.54 13.16
N GLY A 678 4.77 29.31 14.13
CA GLY A 678 5.79 28.28 14.06
C GLY A 678 7.07 28.68 13.31
N ILE A 679 7.29 29.96 13.00
CA ILE A 679 8.52 30.41 12.31
C ILE A 679 9.30 31.49 13.06
N GLY A 680 10.62 31.35 13.08
CA GLY A 680 11.60 32.28 13.62
C GLY A 680 12.69 32.62 12.61
N LYS A 681 13.78 33.20 13.10
CA LYS A 681 14.91 33.66 12.27
C LYS A 681 16.23 33.06 12.76
N ILE A 682 17.17 32.87 11.84
CA ILE A 682 18.55 32.47 12.11
C ILE A 682 19.50 33.43 11.39
N SER A 683 20.59 33.85 12.05
CA SER A 683 21.55 34.75 11.40
C SER A 683 22.33 34.02 10.31
N ALA A 684 22.75 34.74 9.28
CA ALA A 684 23.48 34.16 8.14
C ALA A 684 24.78 33.45 8.57
N GLU A 685 25.53 34.03 9.52
CA GLU A 685 26.76 33.43 10.06
C GLU A 685 26.45 32.10 10.77
N PHE A 686 25.44 32.09 11.64
CA PHE A 686 25.11 30.89 12.41
C PHE A 686 24.50 29.80 11.51
N ALA A 687 23.70 30.17 10.51
CA ALA A 687 23.21 29.26 9.48
C ALA A 687 24.34 28.57 8.72
N GLY A 688 25.42 29.29 8.37
CA GLY A 688 26.63 28.71 7.76
C GLY A 688 27.30 27.65 8.62
N ARG A 689 27.39 27.91 9.94
CA ARG A 689 27.94 26.95 10.91
C ARG A 689 27.06 25.72 11.06
N VAL A 690 25.75 25.92 11.20
CA VAL A 690 24.75 24.83 11.29
C VAL A 690 24.79 23.96 10.04
N ALA A 691 24.82 24.56 8.85
CA ALA A 691 24.91 23.86 7.57
C ALA A 691 26.17 22.98 7.49
N SER A 692 27.32 23.53 7.86
CA SER A 692 28.60 22.80 7.88
C SER A 692 28.54 21.60 8.81
N LYS A 693 27.97 21.76 10.01
CA LYS A 693 27.78 20.66 10.98
C LYS A 693 26.82 19.58 10.45
N CYS A 694 25.82 19.96 9.66
CA CYS A 694 24.91 19.04 8.96
C CYS A 694 25.52 18.39 7.69
N GLY A 695 26.78 18.66 7.37
CA GLY A 695 27.48 18.13 6.19
C GLY A 695 27.06 18.81 4.88
N LYS A 696 26.80 20.12 4.90
CA LYS A 696 26.45 20.94 3.74
C LYS A 696 27.53 21.97 3.47
N SER A 697 27.92 22.08 2.20
CA SER A 697 28.91 23.05 1.72
C SER A 697 28.34 24.46 1.62
N THR A 698 27.05 24.59 1.28
CA THR A 698 26.33 25.85 1.19
C THR A 698 25.21 25.90 2.23
N PRO A 699 24.98 27.06 2.87
CA PRO A 699 23.90 27.21 3.84
C PRO A 699 22.54 27.22 3.14
N PRO A 700 21.60 26.33 3.53
CA PRO A 700 20.21 26.44 3.09
C PRO A 700 19.53 27.67 3.72
N SER A 701 18.51 28.18 3.06
CA SER A 701 17.79 29.39 3.49
C SER A 701 16.84 29.17 4.68
N ALA A 702 16.48 27.93 5.00
CA ALA A 702 15.64 27.64 6.16
C ALA A 702 15.93 26.25 6.75
N PHE A 703 15.72 26.13 8.07
CA PHE A 703 15.89 24.89 8.83
C PHE A 703 14.64 24.61 9.68
N GLN A 704 14.16 23.37 9.66
CA GLN A 704 13.19 22.90 10.66
C GLN A 704 13.96 22.45 11.91
N ILE A 705 13.60 23.02 13.07
CA ILE A 705 14.37 22.87 14.30
C ILE A 705 13.57 22.36 15.50
N ARG A 706 14.31 21.86 16.50
CA ARG A 706 13.88 21.73 17.89
C ARG A 706 14.94 22.34 18.79
N LEU A 707 14.51 23.12 19.79
CA LEU A 707 15.39 23.72 20.80
C LEU A 707 14.65 23.80 22.12
N GLY A 708 15.01 22.98 23.12
CA GLY A 708 14.17 22.83 24.31
C GLY A 708 12.72 22.52 23.94
N GLY A 709 11.76 23.32 24.44
CA GLY A 709 10.35 23.24 24.08
C GLY A 709 9.93 24.02 22.82
N TYR A 710 10.87 24.67 22.13
CA TYR A 710 10.63 25.36 20.86
C TYR A 710 10.60 24.37 19.68
N LYS A 711 9.55 24.47 18.87
CA LYS A 711 9.35 23.74 17.63
C LYS A 711 8.98 24.72 16.51
N GLY A 712 9.66 24.63 15.37
CA GLY A 712 9.30 25.40 14.19
C GLY A 712 10.33 25.39 13.08
N VAL A 713 10.22 26.35 12.17
CA VAL A 713 11.22 26.69 11.16
C VAL A 713 11.99 27.93 11.60
N VAL A 714 13.27 28.02 11.28
CA VAL A 714 14.04 29.27 11.31
C VAL A 714 14.56 29.59 9.92
N ALA A 715 14.22 30.78 9.41
CA ALA A 715 14.64 31.27 8.11
C ALA A 715 15.85 32.21 8.26
N VAL A 716 16.77 32.18 7.29
CA VAL A 716 17.95 33.04 7.29
C VAL A 716 17.51 34.51 7.19
N ASP A 717 17.91 35.32 8.16
CA ASP A 717 17.78 36.78 8.13
C ASP A 717 19.19 37.39 8.12
N PRO A 718 19.64 37.98 7.00
CA PRO A 718 20.95 38.61 6.90
C PRO A 718 21.17 39.78 7.85
N THR A 719 20.09 40.36 8.40
CA THR A 719 20.15 41.52 9.30
C THR A 719 20.18 41.16 10.79
N LEU A 720 19.97 39.88 11.13
CA LEU A 720 19.90 39.42 12.51
C LEU A 720 21.30 39.38 13.15
N SER A 721 21.44 40.05 14.30
CA SER A 721 22.69 40.11 15.06
C SER A 721 22.87 38.95 16.05
N LYS A 722 21.77 38.48 16.65
CA LYS A 722 21.74 37.30 17.53
C LYS A 722 21.78 36.01 16.71
N LYS A 723 22.08 34.87 17.33
CA LYS A 723 22.11 33.58 16.62
C LYS A 723 20.73 33.20 16.09
N LEU A 724 19.71 33.35 16.93
CA LEU A 724 18.33 33.02 16.63
C LEU A 724 17.39 34.14 17.08
N ALA A 725 16.25 34.27 16.41
CA ALA A 725 15.10 35.02 16.91
C ALA A 725 13.86 34.11 16.94
N LEU A 726 13.24 33.94 18.11
CA LEU A 726 12.15 32.98 18.32
C LEU A 726 10.86 33.68 18.76
N ARG A 727 9.72 33.06 18.44
CA ARG A 727 8.38 33.57 18.71
C ARG A 727 7.63 32.72 19.73
N ASP A 728 6.62 33.31 20.37
CA ASP A 728 5.77 32.66 21.36
C ASP A 728 5.04 31.44 20.77
N SER A 729 4.50 31.57 19.56
CA SER A 729 3.87 30.46 18.83
C SER A 729 4.77 29.23 18.67
N MET A 730 6.10 29.38 18.70
CA MET A 730 7.04 28.26 18.61
C MET A 730 7.23 27.52 19.94
N CYS A 731 7.03 28.18 21.07
CA CYS A 731 7.20 27.60 22.41
C CYS A 731 6.02 26.69 22.75
N LYS A 732 6.27 25.40 22.95
CA LYS A 732 5.20 24.41 23.19
C LYS A 732 5.13 23.91 24.64
N TYR A 733 6.22 24.07 25.40
CA TYR A 733 6.37 23.74 26.81
C TYR A 733 7.69 24.37 27.33
N GLN A 734 7.88 24.47 28.65
CA GLN A 734 9.10 25.06 29.22
C GLN A 734 10.22 24.00 29.32
N SER A 735 11.45 24.40 29.05
CA SER A 735 12.62 23.50 29.12
C SER A 735 13.91 24.29 29.31
N ASN A 736 14.84 23.73 30.07
CA ASN A 736 16.18 24.29 30.27
C ASN A 736 17.20 23.83 29.22
N ASN A 737 16.79 23.00 28.26
CA ASN A 737 17.69 22.43 27.27
C ASN A 737 18.04 23.43 26.15
N THR A 738 19.34 23.66 25.94
CA THR A 738 19.91 24.63 25.00
C THR A 738 20.36 24.03 23.68
N LYS A 739 20.21 22.72 23.47
CA LYS A 739 20.71 22.03 22.28
C LYS A 739 19.80 22.25 21.08
N LEU A 740 20.37 22.76 19.99
CA LEU A 740 19.70 22.93 18.71
C LEU A 740 19.77 21.65 17.88
N ASP A 741 18.60 21.09 17.60
CA ASP A 741 18.45 19.94 16.71
C ASP A 741 17.82 20.36 15.38
N VAL A 742 18.40 19.90 14.28
CA VAL A 742 17.88 20.10 12.91
C VAL A 742 17.20 18.83 12.43
N LEU A 743 15.97 18.96 11.94
CA LEU A 743 15.14 17.86 11.43
C LEU A 743 15.11 17.84 9.91
N ALA A 744 15.05 19.02 9.29
CA ALA A 744 15.02 19.21 7.84
C ALA A 744 15.55 20.59 7.48
N TRP A 745 15.77 20.84 6.19
CA TRP A 745 16.21 22.13 5.66
C TRP A 745 15.68 22.34 4.24
N SER A 746 15.69 23.59 3.76
CA SER A 746 15.32 23.94 2.39
C SER A 746 16.32 23.34 1.39
N ARG A 747 15.82 22.75 0.32
CA ARG A 747 16.58 22.10 -0.75
C ARG A 747 15.68 21.84 -1.94
N TYR A 748 16.27 21.57 -3.11
CA TYR A 748 15.55 20.99 -4.24
C TYR A 748 14.72 19.78 -3.80
N GLN A 749 13.39 19.88 -3.96
CA GLN A 749 12.49 18.74 -3.86
C GLN A 749 11.56 18.68 -5.09
N PRO A 750 11.57 17.55 -5.83
CA PRO A 750 10.76 17.39 -7.02
C PRO A 750 9.27 17.45 -6.68
N CYS A 751 8.53 18.08 -7.57
CA CYS A 751 7.10 18.28 -7.42
C CYS A 751 6.33 17.16 -8.12
N PHE A 752 5.31 16.64 -7.46
CA PHE A 752 4.44 15.63 -8.04
C PHE A 752 2.98 15.95 -7.79
N LEU A 753 2.17 15.78 -8.82
CA LEU A 753 0.73 15.62 -8.66
C LEU A 753 0.47 14.31 -7.91
N ASN A 754 -0.68 14.23 -7.26
CA ASN A 754 -1.19 13.02 -6.63
C ASN A 754 -2.71 12.95 -6.82
N ARG A 755 -3.34 11.85 -6.41
CA ARG A 755 -4.80 11.67 -6.52
C ARG A 755 -5.62 12.81 -5.91
N GLN A 756 -5.20 13.35 -4.77
CA GLN A 756 -5.90 14.44 -4.08
C GLN A 756 -5.81 15.73 -4.91
N LEU A 757 -4.60 16.17 -5.25
CA LEU A 757 -4.38 17.37 -6.07
C LEU A 757 -5.08 17.29 -7.42
N ILE A 758 -4.99 16.16 -8.12
CA ILE A 758 -5.67 15.96 -9.41
C ILE A 758 -7.19 16.08 -9.24
N THR A 759 -7.74 15.50 -8.18
CA THR A 759 -9.17 15.60 -7.88
C THR A 759 -9.59 17.06 -7.65
N LEU A 760 -8.82 17.83 -6.88
CA LEU A 760 -9.14 19.23 -6.59
C LEU A 760 -8.96 20.11 -7.84
N LEU A 761 -7.84 19.99 -8.56
CA LEU A 761 -7.58 20.76 -9.78
C LEU A 761 -8.63 20.46 -10.87
N SER A 762 -8.98 19.19 -11.06
CA SER A 762 -10.06 18.78 -11.97
C SER A 762 -11.44 19.30 -11.52
N THR A 763 -11.66 19.47 -10.21
CA THR A 763 -12.86 20.11 -9.65
C THR A 763 -12.87 21.60 -9.98
N LEU A 764 -11.74 22.28 -9.83
CA LEU A 764 -11.54 23.71 -10.08
C LEU A 764 -11.37 24.08 -11.57
N GLY A 765 -11.68 23.14 -12.48
CA GLY A 765 -11.79 23.42 -13.92
C GLY A 765 -10.53 23.14 -14.75
N VAL A 766 -9.47 22.55 -14.18
CA VAL A 766 -8.35 22.04 -15.00
C VAL A 766 -8.83 20.86 -15.84
N PRO A 767 -8.68 20.90 -17.19
CA PRO A 767 -9.19 19.83 -18.05
C PRO A 767 -8.51 18.47 -17.80
N ASP A 768 -9.30 17.40 -17.82
CA ASP A 768 -8.79 16.03 -17.60
C ASP A 768 -7.67 15.63 -18.61
N LEU A 769 -7.68 16.22 -19.81
CA LEU A 769 -6.65 16.02 -20.84
C LEU A 769 -5.27 16.51 -20.41
N VAL A 770 -5.19 17.56 -19.57
CA VAL A 770 -3.91 18.07 -19.05
C VAL A 770 -3.21 16.98 -18.25
N PHE A 771 -3.91 16.31 -17.34
CA PHE A 771 -3.32 15.24 -16.53
C PHE A 771 -2.90 14.04 -17.38
N ALA A 772 -3.68 13.69 -18.41
CA ALA A 772 -3.32 12.65 -19.37
C ALA A 772 -2.05 13.01 -20.16
N LYS A 773 -1.93 14.27 -20.60
CA LYS A 773 -0.73 14.79 -21.27
C LYS A 773 0.49 14.71 -20.34
N LYS A 774 0.38 15.19 -19.09
CA LYS A 774 1.47 15.13 -18.11
C LYS A 774 1.90 13.69 -17.80
N GLN A 775 0.95 12.76 -17.66
CA GLN A 775 1.29 11.35 -17.45
C GLN A 775 1.99 10.74 -18.67
N ASN A 776 1.55 11.06 -19.89
CA ASN A 776 2.21 10.62 -21.12
C ASN A 776 3.65 11.14 -21.21
N GLU A 777 3.88 12.40 -20.85
CA GLU A 777 5.22 12.99 -20.77
C GLU A 777 6.08 12.25 -19.75
N ALA A 778 5.55 11.97 -18.55
CA ALA A 778 6.24 11.19 -17.53
C ALA A 778 6.57 9.76 -18.01
N LEU A 779 5.64 9.06 -18.67
CA LEU A 779 5.89 7.72 -19.22
C LEU A 779 6.99 7.75 -20.30
N LYS A 780 6.92 8.69 -21.24
CA LYS A 780 7.96 8.89 -22.26
C LYS A 780 9.30 9.21 -21.64
N GLN A 781 9.33 9.97 -20.54
CA GLN A 781 10.57 10.27 -19.82
C GLN A 781 11.18 9.00 -19.24
N LEU A 782 10.38 8.15 -18.58
CA LEU A 782 10.86 6.87 -18.04
C LEU A 782 11.35 5.90 -19.14
N GLU A 783 10.68 5.85 -20.29
CA GLU A 783 11.15 5.09 -21.46
C GLU A 783 12.51 5.63 -21.96
N GLY A 784 12.67 6.96 -21.98
CA GLY A 784 13.92 7.61 -22.37
C GLY A 784 15.11 7.31 -21.46
N VAL A 785 14.86 7.14 -20.15
CA VAL A 785 15.92 6.81 -19.17
C VAL A 785 16.65 5.51 -19.53
N LEU A 786 15.93 4.54 -20.12
CA LEU A 786 16.51 3.24 -20.46
C LEU A 786 17.17 3.21 -21.85
N ALA A 787 17.05 4.28 -22.64
CA ALA A 787 17.44 4.30 -24.04
C ALA A 787 18.42 5.42 -24.42
N ASP A 788 18.49 6.50 -23.64
CA ASP A 788 19.29 7.69 -23.94
C ASP A 788 20.06 8.16 -22.68
N PRO A 789 21.41 8.19 -22.70
CA PRO A 789 22.22 8.65 -21.58
C PRO A 789 21.86 10.05 -21.09
N SER A 790 21.53 10.98 -21.99
CA SER A 790 21.23 12.37 -21.65
C SER A 790 19.92 12.47 -20.88
N ARG A 791 18.92 11.68 -21.30
CA ARG A 791 17.61 11.62 -20.64
C ARG A 791 17.69 10.88 -19.30
N ALA A 792 18.57 9.87 -19.20
CA ALA A 792 18.87 9.21 -17.94
C ALA A 792 19.50 10.18 -16.94
N LEU A 793 20.48 10.98 -17.40
CA LEU A 793 21.14 11.99 -16.58
C LEU A 793 20.14 13.05 -16.07
N GLU A 794 19.31 13.59 -16.97
CA GLU A 794 18.26 14.56 -16.62
C GLU A 794 17.30 13.97 -15.56
N ALA A 795 16.88 12.71 -15.71
CA ALA A 795 15.99 12.07 -14.74
C ALA A 795 16.68 11.80 -13.39
N LEU A 796 17.97 11.45 -13.37
CA LEU A 796 18.76 11.29 -12.14
C LEU A 796 18.99 12.62 -11.42
N GLU A 797 19.04 13.74 -12.16
CA GLU A 797 19.13 15.08 -11.59
C GLU A 797 17.79 15.59 -11.07
N MET A 798 16.70 15.31 -11.78
CA MET A 798 15.42 15.99 -11.54
C MET A 798 14.40 15.12 -10.79
N ILE A 799 14.34 13.81 -11.04
CA ILE A 799 13.24 12.94 -10.62
C ILE A 799 13.67 11.96 -9.54
N PHE A 800 14.79 11.27 -9.78
CA PHE A 800 15.27 10.23 -8.89
C PHE A 800 16.02 10.84 -7.71
N GLN A 801 15.86 10.21 -6.56
CA GLN A 801 16.52 10.58 -5.31
C GLN A 801 17.16 9.31 -4.76
N GLY A 802 18.35 9.44 -4.17
CA GLY A 802 19.06 8.32 -3.56
C GLY A 802 20.57 8.53 -3.62
N GLU A 803 21.29 7.87 -2.72
CA GLU A 803 22.73 8.00 -2.61
C GLU A 803 23.48 7.44 -3.83
N VAL A 804 22.93 6.42 -4.49
CA VAL A 804 23.55 5.80 -5.68
C VAL A 804 23.42 6.70 -6.92
N THR A 805 22.53 7.70 -6.92
CA THR A 805 22.31 8.56 -8.10
C THR A 805 23.59 9.26 -8.56
N ASP A 806 24.48 9.67 -7.66
CA ASP A 806 25.72 10.35 -8.04
C ASP A 806 26.71 9.39 -8.73
N VAL A 807 26.71 8.10 -8.36
CA VAL A 807 27.49 7.07 -9.07
C VAL A 807 26.99 6.94 -10.50
N LEU A 808 25.67 6.79 -10.67
CA LEU A 808 25.07 6.58 -12.00
C LEU A 808 25.26 7.79 -12.91
N LYS A 809 25.20 9.01 -12.35
CA LYS A 809 25.51 10.25 -13.10
C LYS A 809 26.94 10.24 -13.61
N GLU A 810 27.92 9.89 -12.77
CA GLU A 810 29.33 9.83 -13.19
C GLU A 810 29.59 8.72 -14.21
N MET A 811 28.88 7.59 -14.12
CA MET A 811 28.95 6.53 -15.13
C MET A 811 28.45 7.05 -16.49
N LEU A 812 27.27 7.67 -16.54
CA LEU A 812 26.72 8.25 -17.77
C LEU A 812 27.62 9.37 -18.32
N ALA A 813 28.13 10.24 -17.45
CA ALA A 813 29.07 11.31 -17.82
C ALA A 813 30.42 10.78 -18.32
N CYS A 814 30.79 9.56 -17.95
CA CYS A 814 31.97 8.86 -18.48
C CYS A 814 31.73 8.21 -19.85
N GLY A 815 30.51 8.31 -20.41
CA GLY A 815 30.15 7.79 -21.72
C GLY A 815 29.59 6.36 -21.71
N TYR A 816 29.15 5.83 -20.55
CA TYR A 816 28.38 4.59 -20.53
C TYR A 816 26.98 4.81 -21.11
N GLU A 817 26.57 3.93 -22.02
CA GLU A 817 25.16 3.83 -22.43
C GLU A 817 24.32 3.17 -21.30
N PRO A 818 23.01 3.47 -21.19
CA PRO A 818 22.15 2.96 -20.11
C PRO A 818 22.14 1.43 -19.95
N ASP A 819 22.36 0.69 -21.03
CA ASP A 819 22.36 -0.77 -21.09
C ASP A 819 23.77 -1.40 -21.22
N ALA A 820 24.82 -0.57 -21.29
CA ALA A 820 26.19 -1.04 -21.52
C ALA A 820 26.83 -1.69 -20.28
N GLU A 821 26.44 -1.27 -19.08
CA GLU A 821 26.98 -1.80 -17.83
C GLU A 821 25.85 -2.42 -16.99
N PRO A 822 25.97 -3.69 -16.56
CA PRO A 822 24.91 -4.39 -15.83
C PRO A 822 24.39 -3.71 -14.56
N PHE A 823 25.26 -3.14 -13.72
CA PHE A 823 24.83 -2.43 -12.51
C PHE A 823 24.04 -1.16 -12.85
N LEU A 824 24.52 -0.33 -13.78
CA LEU A 824 23.80 0.85 -14.28
C LEU A 824 22.42 0.48 -14.83
N SER A 825 22.36 -0.52 -15.72
CA SER A 825 21.12 -0.99 -16.33
C SER A 825 20.11 -1.46 -15.28
N LEU A 826 20.51 -2.31 -14.35
CA LEU A 826 19.62 -2.83 -13.30
C LEU A 826 19.12 -1.70 -12.37
N MET A 827 19.99 -0.74 -12.03
CA MET A 827 19.62 0.41 -11.22
C MET A 827 18.61 1.34 -11.92
N LEU A 828 18.84 1.68 -13.20
CA LEU A 828 17.92 2.51 -13.98
C LEU A 828 16.56 1.81 -14.17
N GLN A 829 16.56 0.50 -14.44
CA GLN A 829 15.33 -0.30 -14.52
C GLN A 829 14.57 -0.29 -13.20
N ALA A 830 15.23 -0.46 -12.05
CA ALA A 830 14.59 -0.41 -10.74
C ALA A 830 13.97 0.97 -10.44
N PHE A 831 14.67 2.05 -10.76
CA PHE A 831 14.13 3.41 -10.64
C PHE A 831 12.89 3.63 -11.51
N CYS A 832 12.94 3.20 -12.78
CA CYS A 832 11.80 3.29 -13.70
C CYS A 832 10.61 2.45 -13.23
N ALA A 833 10.84 1.19 -12.85
CA ALA A 833 9.80 0.29 -12.31
C ALA A 833 9.14 0.89 -11.06
N SER A 834 9.92 1.46 -10.15
CA SER A 834 9.43 2.20 -8.97
C SER A 834 8.44 3.30 -9.35
N LYS A 835 8.82 4.15 -10.32
CA LYS A 835 7.99 5.27 -10.75
C LYS A 835 6.74 4.82 -11.48
N LEU A 836 6.80 3.75 -12.27
CA LEU A 836 5.60 3.13 -12.85
C LEU A 836 4.62 2.66 -11.77
N VAL A 837 5.11 1.98 -10.73
CA VAL A 837 4.28 1.57 -9.59
C VAL A 837 3.70 2.79 -8.86
N GLU A 838 4.47 3.87 -8.66
CA GLU A 838 3.96 5.12 -8.07
C GLU A 838 2.89 5.82 -8.93
N LEU A 839 3.06 5.83 -10.26
CA LEU A 839 2.07 6.33 -11.21
C LEU A 839 0.77 5.51 -11.13
N ARG A 840 0.86 4.18 -11.10
CA ARG A 840 -0.31 3.31 -10.98
C ARG A 840 -1.03 3.46 -9.64
N THR A 841 -0.29 3.30 -8.55
CA THR A 841 -0.85 3.14 -7.19
C THR A 841 -1.14 4.47 -6.49
N LYS A 842 -0.49 5.57 -6.90
CA LYS A 842 -0.64 6.89 -6.26
C LYS A 842 -0.90 8.02 -7.24
N THR A 843 -0.84 7.77 -8.55
CA THR A 843 -0.97 8.79 -9.60
C THR A 843 0.06 9.90 -9.39
N ARG A 844 1.29 9.50 -9.03
CA ARG A 844 2.37 10.41 -8.66
C ARG A 844 3.09 10.93 -9.91
N ILE A 845 2.48 11.90 -10.60
CA ILE A 845 2.98 12.43 -11.88
C ILE A 845 3.96 13.57 -11.62
N PHE A 846 5.17 13.49 -12.17
CA PHE A 846 6.18 14.54 -12.04
C PHE A 846 5.75 15.83 -12.73
N VAL A 847 6.01 16.98 -12.10
CA VAL A 847 5.73 18.32 -12.64
C VAL A 847 7.06 19.08 -12.75
N PRO A 848 7.61 19.23 -13.97
CA PRO A 848 8.89 19.94 -14.17
C PRO A 848 8.85 21.39 -13.70
N ASN A 849 7.75 22.09 -14.04
CA ASN A 849 7.48 23.50 -13.68
C ASN A 849 6.85 23.63 -12.29
N GLY A 850 7.47 22.98 -11.32
CA GLY A 850 7.05 23.04 -9.93
C GLY A 850 8.09 22.50 -8.97
N ARG A 851 7.92 22.83 -7.69
CA ARG A 851 8.75 22.35 -6.56
C ARG A 851 7.88 22.07 -5.34
N SER A 852 8.35 21.15 -4.50
CA SER A 852 7.86 21.05 -3.12
C SER A 852 8.72 21.97 -2.24
N LEU A 853 8.17 23.06 -1.74
CA LEU A 853 8.94 24.13 -1.09
C LEU A 853 8.59 24.26 0.39
N MET A 854 9.59 24.49 1.24
CA MET A 854 9.36 24.79 2.66
C MET A 854 8.70 26.16 2.78
N GLY A 855 7.67 26.27 3.62
CA GLY A 855 7.01 27.55 3.89
C GLY A 855 7.89 28.48 4.73
N CYS A 856 7.95 29.75 4.33
CA CYS A 856 8.66 30.82 5.05
C CYS A 856 7.80 32.09 5.12
N LEU A 857 8.18 33.01 6.01
CA LEU A 857 7.53 34.30 6.21
C LEU A 857 8.39 35.43 5.62
N ASP A 858 7.74 36.40 4.98
CA ASP A 858 8.37 37.65 4.60
C ASP A 858 8.57 38.57 5.79
N GLU A 859 9.75 38.48 6.41
CA GLU A 859 10.17 39.33 7.52
C GLU A 859 10.40 40.79 7.08
N THR A 860 10.52 41.08 5.78
CA THR A 860 10.71 42.44 5.26
C THR A 860 9.39 43.23 5.18
N GLY A 861 8.26 42.52 5.14
CA GLY A 861 6.93 43.13 5.00
C GLY A 861 6.72 43.82 3.65
N THR A 862 7.38 43.35 2.60
CA THR A 862 7.28 43.89 1.25
C THR A 862 6.17 43.23 0.44
N LEU A 863 5.91 41.93 0.65
CA LEU A 863 4.86 41.20 -0.06
C LEU A 863 3.46 41.65 0.38
N GLU A 864 2.58 41.89 -0.58
CA GLU A 864 1.16 42.15 -0.36
C GLU A 864 0.34 40.86 -0.29
N TYR A 865 -0.86 40.95 0.27
CA TYR A 865 -1.77 39.81 0.33
C TYR A 865 -2.14 39.33 -1.09
N GLY A 866 -2.02 38.02 -1.34
CA GLY A 866 -2.16 37.41 -2.65
C GLY A 866 -0.83 37.23 -3.41
N GLN A 867 0.28 37.77 -2.88
CA GLN A 867 1.62 37.60 -3.46
C GLN A 867 2.44 36.55 -2.70
N VAL A 868 3.43 35.98 -3.37
CA VAL A 868 4.48 35.14 -2.79
C VAL A 868 5.82 35.45 -3.45
N PHE A 869 6.93 35.14 -2.78
CA PHE A 869 8.25 35.10 -3.41
C PHE A 869 8.72 33.65 -3.53
N VAL A 870 9.19 33.27 -4.71
CA VAL A 870 9.69 31.93 -5.03
C VAL A 870 10.95 32.06 -5.88
N GLN A 871 12.05 31.57 -5.33
CA GLN A 871 13.32 31.42 -6.03
C GLN A 871 13.81 29.98 -5.86
N CYS A 872 14.24 29.37 -6.95
CA CYS A 872 14.63 27.96 -6.98
C CYS A 872 16.07 27.80 -7.48
N SER A 873 16.76 26.80 -6.95
CA SER A 873 18.06 26.37 -7.47
C SER A 873 17.90 25.75 -8.87
N GLN A 874 18.80 26.09 -9.81
CA GLN A 874 18.97 25.30 -11.03
C GLN A 874 19.94 24.16 -10.76
N ARG A 875 19.55 22.94 -11.14
CA ARG A 875 20.51 21.85 -11.32
C ARG A 875 21.07 21.99 -12.72
N ALA A 876 22.39 22.12 -12.83
CA ALA A 876 23.07 22.24 -14.12
C ALA A 876 22.82 20.96 -14.92
N VAL A 877 22.01 21.05 -15.97
CA VAL A 877 21.95 20.01 -17.00
C VAL A 877 23.29 20.05 -17.70
N PHE A 878 24.15 19.05 -17.49
CA PHE A 878 25.38 18.90 -18.25
C PHE A 878 25.02 18.53 -19.69
N GLY A 879 24.75 19.55 -20.52
CA GLY A 879 24.50 19.44 -21.96
C GLY A 879 25.22 20.56 -22.69
N GLY A 880 26.07 20.18 -23.64
CA GLY A 880 27.12 21.02 -24.24
C GLY A 880 26.70 22.23 -25.07
N ASN A 881 27.74 23.01 -25.40
CA ASN A 881 27.82 24.27 -26.14
C ASN A 881 27.48 25.56 -25.37
N SER A 882 28.38 25.95 -24.47
CA SER A 882 28.82 27.35 -24.38
C SER A 882 30.34 27.40 -24.31
N SER A 883 30.97 27.53 -25.47
CA SER A 883 32.34 28.01 -25.60
C SER A 883 32.39 29.49 -25.17
N SER A 884 32.67 29.73 -23.91
CA SER A 884 33.28 30.98 -23.46
C SER A 884 34.15 30.70 -22.25
N ASN A 885 35.46 30.70 -22.50
CA ASN A 885 36.49 30.77 -21.47
C ASN A 885 36.23 32.00 -20.58
N SER A 886 35.70 31.76 -19.38
CA SER A 886 35.87 32.66 -18.26
C SER A 886 36.03 31.82 -17.02
N SER A 887 37.24 31.86 -16.46
CA SER A 887 37.51 31.48 -15.08
C SER A 887 36.54 32.21 -14.15
N ALA A 888 35.52 31.51 -13.68
CA ALA A 888 34.60 32.03 -12.68
C ALA A 888 34.10 30.87 -11.81
N THR A 889 34.28 31.01 -10.51
CA THR A 889 33.53 30.35 -9.45
C THR A 889 32.05 30.25 -9.84
N SER A 890 31.60 29.11 -10.34
CA SER A 890 30.23 28.93 -10.83
C SER A 890 29.27 28.74 -9.65
N SER A 891 28.75 29.84 -9.15
CA SER A 891 27.46 29.90 -8.45
C SER A 891 26.43 29.12 -9.26
N GLU A 892 25.77 28.14 -8.65
CA GLU A 892 24.53 27.55 -9.19
C GLU A 892 23.59 28.71 -9.57
N ALA A 893 23.15 28.78 -10.83
CA ALA A 893 22.32 29.88 -11.29
C ALA A 893 20.90 29.72 -10.72
N ASN A 894 20.53 30.50 -9.71
CA ASN A 894 19.16 30.49 -9.20
C ASN A 894 18.21 31.19 -10.19
N PHE A 895 16.95 30.78 -10.25
CA PHE A 895 15.92 31.49 -11.03
C PHE A 895 14.74 31.90 -10.15
N ILE A 896 14.14 33.05 -10.49
CA ILE A 896 12.99 33.64 -9.79
C ILE A 896 11.74 33.40 -10.61
N VAL A 897 10.63 33.06 -9.94
CA VAL A 897 9.33 32.89 -10.57
C VAL A 897 8.54 34.20 -10.47
N GLU A 898 8.04 34.71 -11.59
CA GLU A 898 7.30 35.98 -11.68
C GLU A 898 5.88 35.80 -12.28
N GLU A 899 5.33 34.59 -12.18
CA GLU A 899 4.06 34.20 -12.78
C GLU A 899 3.00 33.85 -11.71
N ASN A 900 1.79 33.51 -12.16
CA ASN A 900 0.80 32.95 -11.24
C ASN A 900 1.23 31.53 -10.85
N VAL A 901 1.11 31.20 -9.57
CA VAL A 901 1.47 29.89 -9.03
C VAL A 901 0.27 29.24 -8.35
N VAL A 902 0.14 27.93 -8.54
CA VAL A 902 -0.73 27.08 -7.72
C VAL A 902 0.04 26.69 -6.46
N VAL A 903 -0.55 26.96 -5.29
CA VAL A 903 -0.04 26.58 -3.98
C VAL A 903 -1.04 25.70 -3.26
N ALA A 904 -0.60 24.57 -2.75
CA ALA A 904 -1.42 23.65 -1.94
C ALA A 904 -0.57 22.88 -0.93
N LYS A 905 -1.17 22.47 0.19
CA LYS A 905 -0.50 21.62 1.21
C LYS A 905 -1.14 20.24 1.23
N ASN A 906 -0.33 19.19 1.10
CA ASN A 906 -0.82 17.81 1.18
C ASN A 906 -0.82 17.29 2.63
N PRO A 907 -1.82 16.49 3.04
CA PRO A 907 -3.03 16.15 2.29
C PRO A 907 -4.00 17.34 2.21
N CYS A 908 -4.63 17.52 1.05
CA CYS A 908 -5.68 18.53 0.82
C CYS A 908 -6.96 17.84 0.32
N LEU A 909 -8.12 18.29 0.77
CA LEU A 909 -9.41 17.67 0.42
C LEU A 909 -10.49 18.70 0.05
N HIS A 910 -10.43 19.91 0.60
CA HIS A 910 -11.39 20.95 0.27
C HIS A 910 -10.94 21.67 -1.01
N PRO A 911 -11.84 21.95 -1.98
CA PRO A 911 -11.45 22.68 -3.19
C PRO A 911 -10.77 24.03 -2.92
N GLY A 912 -11.12 24.70 -1.82
CA GLY A 912 -10.49 25.95 -1.38
C GLY A 912 -9.06 25.81 -0.81
N ASP A 913 -8.54 24.58 -0.67
CA ASP A 913 -7.15 24.33 -0.21
C ASP A 913 -6.11 24.61 -1.29
N VAL A 914 -6.55 24.69 -2.55
CA VAL A 914 -5.71 25.03 -3.69
C VAL A 914 -5.84 26.52 -3.95
N ARG A 915 -4.74 27.25 -3.78
CA ARG A 915 -4.71 28.71 -3.97
C ARG A 915 -3.93 29.07 -5.22
N VAL A 916 -4.42 30.10 -5.92
CA VAL A 916 -3.68 30.76 -6.99
C VAL A 916 -3.15 32.07 -6.44
N LEU A 917 -1.83 32.20 -6.37
CA LEU A 917 -1.11 33.36 -5.85
C LEU A 917 -0.21 33.95 -6.94
N ARG A 918 0.18 35.21 -6.80
CA ARG A 918 1.10 35.87 -7.73
C ARG A 918 2.52 35.79 -7.21
N ALA A 919 3.41 35.08 -7.91
CA ALA A 919 4.83 35.16 -7.60
C ALA A 919 5.39 36.50 -8.11
N VAL A 920 6.15 37.20 -7.26
CA VAL A 920 6.73 38.52 -7.56
C VAL A 920 8.21 38.54 -7.19
N ASN A 921 9.00 39.29 -7.96
CA ASN A 921 10.42 39.47 -7.71
C ASN A 921 10.64 40.56 -6.65
N VAL A 922 11.26 40.18 -5.54
CA VAL A 922 11.58 41.08 -4.42
C VAL A 922 13.08 41.00 -4.14
N PRO A 923 13.88 42.02 -4.49
CA PRO A 923 15.33 42.02 -4.28
C PRO A 923 15.77 41.72 -2.84
N ALA A 924 15.02 42.22 -1.85
CA ALA A 924 15.31 41.98 -0.45
C ALA A 924 15.22 40.49 -0.04
N LEU A 925 14.51 39.66 -0.82
CA LEU A 925 14.29 38.24 -0.55
C LEU A 925 15.16 37.30 -1.39
N HIS A 926 16.10 37.82 -2.22
CA HIS A 926 16.97 37.00 -3.08
C HIS A 926 17.86 36.00 -2.32
N HIS A 927 18.04 36.17 -1.01
CA HIS A 927 18.74 35.20 -0.15
C HIS A 927 17.90 33.94 0.17
N MET A 928 16.59 33.96 -0.12
CA MET A 928 15.66 32.86 0.14
C MET A 928 15.56 31.95 -1.09
N VAL A 929 16.27 30.81 -1.06
CA VAL A 929 16.33 29.82 -2.13
C VAL A 929 15.65 28.53 -1.68
N ASP A 930 14.89 27.91 -2.59
CA ASP A 930 14.16 26.65 -2.38
C ASP A 930 13.13 26.72 -1.22
N CYS A 931 12.54 27.90 -1.03
CA CYS A 931 11.43 28.18 -0.12
C CYS A 931 10.29 28.88 -0.87
N VAL A 932 9.07 28.79 -0.32
CA VAL A 932 7.96 29.68 -0.68
C VAL A 932 7.77 30.68 0.44
N VAL A 933 7.97 31.96 0.14
CA VAL A 933 7.87 33.03 1.14
C VAL A 933 6.49 33.68 1.06
N PHE A 934 5.75 33.62 2.16
CA PHE A 934 4.40 34.13 2.30
C PHE A 934 4.39 35.54 2.91
N PRO A 935 3.40 36.38 2.55
CA PRO A 935 3.27 37.73 3.09
C PRO A 935 2.86 37.68 4.55
N GLN A 936 3.38 38.63 5.33
CA GLN A 936 2.91 38.86 6.70
C GLN A 936 1.69 39.80 6.79
N LYS A 937 1.20 40.29 5.63
CA LYS A 937 0.05 41.18 5.48
C LYS A 937 -1.19 40.43 4.99
N GLY A 938 -2.36 40.94 5.34
CA GLY A 938 -3.63 40.54 4.76
C GLY A 938 -4.68 40.16 5.78
N ASN A 939 -5.77 39.56 5.29
CA ASN A 939 -6.92 39.21 6.11
C ASN A 939 -6.81 37.83 6.77
N ARG A 940 -6.03 36.93 6.19
CA ARG A 940 -5.85 35.53 6.60
C ARG A 940 -4.52 35.01 6.06
N PRO A 941 -3.71 34.27 6.82
CA PRO A 941 -2.44 33.73 6.32
C PRO A 941 -2.66 32.71 5.20
N HIS A 942 -1.96 32.83 4.07
CA HIS A 942 -2.02 31.85 2.98
C HIS A 942 -1.67 30.41 3.40
N PRO A 943 -0.70 30.16 4.32
CA PRO A 943 -0.53 28.85 4.95
C PRO A 943 -1.84 28.27 5.50
N ASN A 944 -2.58 29.06 6.29
CA ASN A 944 -3.84 28.62 6.89
C ASN A 944 -4.94 28.37 5.84
N GLU A 945 -4.90 29.09 4.71
CA GLU A 945 -5.80 28.86 3.59
C GLU A 945 -5.53 27.54 2.86
N CYS A 946 -4.31 27.03 2.95
CA CYS A 946 -3.88 25.77 2.36
C CYS A 946 -4.04 24.63 3.40
N SER A 947 -5.26 24.11 3.56
CA SER A 947 -5.55 22.99 4.48
C SER A 947 -5.21 23.26 5.95
N GLY A 948 -5.34 24.50 6.43
CA GLY A 948 -5.10 24.86 7.83
C GLY A 948 -3.63 24.79 8.25
N SER A 949 -2.70 24.87 7.29
CA SER A 949 -1.26 24.74 7.51
C SER A 949 -0.66 25.93 8.29
N ASP A 950 0.50 25.68 8.88
CA ASP A 950 1.34 26.64 9.60
C ASP A 950 2.77 26.67 9.00
N LEU A 951 3.70 27.39 9.63
CA LEU A 951 5.09 27.49 9.19
C LEU A 951 6.05 26.68 10.10
N ASP A 952 5.57 25.59 10.73
CA ASP A 952 6.37 24.78 11.66
C ASP A 952 7.22 23.66 11.00
N GLY A 953 7.21 23.63 9.66
CA GLY A 953 8.00 22.74 8.80
C GLY A 953 7.21 22.12 7.65
N ASP A 954 6.03 22.64 7.34
CA ASP A 954 5.22 22.18 6.21
C ASP A 954 5.88 22.49 4.86
N PHE A 955 5.75 21.54 3.94
CA PHE A 955 6.14 21.69 2.53
C PHE A 955 4.90 21.85 1.66
N TYR A 956 4.97 22.80 0.72
CA TYR A 956 3.89 23.17 -0.18
C TYR A 956 4.19 22.68 -1.59
N PHE A 957 3.17 22.10 -2.23
CA PHE A 957 3.15 21.96 -3.69
C PHE A 957 3.06 23.36 -4.29
N VAL A 958 4.09 23.77 -5.03
CA VAL A 958 4.12 25.04 -5.76
C VAL A 958 4.39 24.77 -7.23
N SER A 959 3.47 25.17 -8.11
CA SER A 959 3.57 24.95 -9.55
C SER A 959 3.26 26.24 -10.30
N TRP A 960 4.17 26.64 -11.18
CA TRP A 960 3.98 27.73 -12.15
C TRP A 960 3.62 27.21 -13.56
N ASP A 961 3.31 25.92 -13.68
CA ASP A 961 2.82 25.34 -14.92
C ASP A 961 1.45 25.97 -15.32
N PRO A 962 1.36 26.68 -16.46
CA PRO A 962 0.15 27.37 -16.86
C PRO A 962 -1.03 26.42 -17.13
N ASP A 963 -0.76 25.17 -17.52
CA ASP A 963 -1.81 24.16 -17.76
C ASP A 963 -2.45 23.69 -16.44
N LEU A 964 -1.79 23.90 -15.29
CA LEU A 964 -2.28 23.49 -13.96
C LEU A 964 -2.97 24.63 -13.20
N ILE A 965 -2.94 25.87 -13.69
CA ILE A 965 -3.61 27.00 -13.05
C ILE A 965 -5.14 26.84 -13.22
N PRO A 966 -5.92 26.67 -12.14
CA PRO A 966 -7.36 26.50 -12.24
C PRO A 966 -8.07 27.76 -12.74
N SER A 967 -9.18 27.58 -13.45
CA SER A 967 -9.95 28.68 -14.04
C SER A 967 -10.77 29.47 -13.03
N TRP A 968 -11.00 28.92 -11.84
CA TRP A 968 -11.71 29.57 -10.74
C TRP A 968 -11.21 29.07 -9.39
N GLN A 969 -11.52 29.82 -8.32
CA GLN A 969 -11.11 29.52 -6.95
C GLN A 969 -12.34 29.39 -6.03
N VAL A 970 -12.19 28.59 -4.98
CA VAL A 970 -13.17 28.43 -3.90
C VAL A 970 -12.61 29.08 -2.63
N LEU A 971 -13.48 29.67 -1.82
CA LEU A 971 -13.07 30.19 -0.52
C LEU A 971 -12.56 29.05 0.37
N PRO A 972 -11.42 29.22 1.07
CA PRO A 972 -10.92 28.20 1.99
C PRO A 972 -11.93 27.92 3.10
N MET A 973 -11.97 26.66 3.52
CA MET A 973 -12.77 26.22 4.67
C MET A 973 -12.32 26.94 5.95
N ASN A 974 -13.18 26.95 6.97
CA ASN A 974 -12.73 27.33 8.30
C ASN A 974 -11.95 26.18 8.94
N TYR A 975 -10.73 26.46 9.36
CA TYR A 975 -9.79 25.52 9.99
C TYR A 975 -9.69 25.75 11.51
N THR A 976 -10.72 26.31 12.14
CA THR A 976 -10.75 26.44 13.61
C THR A 976 -10.66 25.06 14.26
N PRO A 977 -9.70 24.81 15.17
CA PRO A 977 -9.58 23.54 15.86
C PRO A 977 -10.82 23.23 16.71
N ALA A 978 -11.08 21.93 16.93
CA ALA A 978 -12.10 21.50 17.87
C ALA A 978 -11.73 21.92 19.32
N PRO A 979 -12.72 22.21 20.19
CA PRO A 979 -12.45 22.51 21.59
C PRO A 979 -11.69 21.38 22.29
N THR A 980 -10.66 21.72 23.06
CA THR A 980 -9.88 20.77 23.84
C THR A 980 -10.60 20.38 25.13
N ILE A 981 -10.46 19.12 25.54
CA ILE A 981 -10.93 18.65 26.84
C ILE A 981 -9.76 18.80 27.83
N GLU A 982 -9.91 19.64 28.85
CA GLU A 982 -8.91 19.83 29.89
C GLU A 982 -9.33 19.09 31.16
N LEU A 983 -8.36 18.44 31.82
CA LEU A 983 -8.53 17.82 33.12
C LEU A 983 -8.43 18.88 34.23
N ASP A 984 -9.01 18.55 35.38
CA ASP A 984 -8.94 19.34 36.62
C ASP A 984 -7.70 19.02 37.48
N HIS A 985 -6.88 18.06 37.05
CA HIS A 985 -5.67 17.59 37.72
C HIS A 985 -4.51 17.37 36.74
N ASP A 986 -3.33 17.03 37.27
CA ASP A 986 -2.13 16.75 36.47
C ASP A 986 -2.28 15.44 35.68
N VAL A 987 -1.88 15.44 34.41
CA VAL A 987 -1.97 14.27 33.53
C VAL A 987 -1.08 13.14 34.07
N THR A 988 -1.68 11.97 34.26
CA THR A 988 -0.98 10.75 34.68
C THR A 988 -0.51 9.91 33.49
N MET A 989 0.48 9.04 33.70
CA MET A 989 0.98 8.18 32.61
C MET A 989 -0.02 7.07 32.27
N GLU A 990 -0.82 6.65 33.24
CA GLU A 990 -1.93 5.72 33.07
C GLU A 990 -2.94 6.28 32.06
N GLU A 991 -3.35 7.54 32.21
CA GLU A 991 -4.23 8.23 31.26
C GLU A 991 -3.59 8.39 29.89
N VAL A 992 -2.28 8.65 29.81
CA VAL A 992 -1.55 8.71 28.53
C VAL A 992 -1.58 7.35 27.82
N THR A 993 -1.34 6.24 28.53
CA THR A 993 -1.39 4.89 27.93
C THR A 993 -2.80 4.51 27.47
N GLU A 994 -3.82 4.92 28.22
CA GLU A 994 -5.21 4.72 27.84
C GLU A 994 -5.59 5.59 26.63
N SER A 995 -5.17 6.86 26.61
CA SER A 995 -5.36 7.77 25.46
C SER A 995 -4.72 7.22 24.19
N PHE A 996 -3.52 6.64 24.28
CA PHE A 996 -2.88 5.94 23.16
C PHE A 996 -3.73 4.78 22.64
N THR A 997 -4.22 3.92 23.53
CA THR A 997 -5.03 2.75 23.14
C THR A 997 -6.38 3.19 22.53
N ASN A 998 -6.99 4.23 23.10
CA ASN A 998 -8.20 4.87 22.58
C ASN A 998 -8.00 5.54 21.22
N TYR A 999 -6.82 6.10 20.95
CA TYR A 999 -6.49 6.64 19.63
C TYR A 999 -6.54 5.54 18.56
N ILE A 1000 -5.97 4.36 18.81
CA ILE A 1000 -5.95 3.25 17.84
C ILE A 1000 -7.38 2.82 17.47
N VAL A 1001 -8.29 2.81 18.44
CA VAL A 1001 -9.72 2.53 18.19
C VAL A 1001 -10.36 3.55 17.26
N ASN A 1002 -9.90 4.79 17.32
CA ASN A 1002 -10.50 5.94 16.67
C ASN A 1002 -9.69 6.48 15.48
N ASP A 1003 -8.66 5.77 15.01
CA ASP A 1003 -7.88 6.14 13.82
C ASP A 1003 -8.72 6.00 12.54
N ASN A 1004 -9.50 7.05 12.26
CA ASN A 1004 -10.41 7.13 11.13
C ASN A 1004 -9.85 7.98 9.96
N LEU A 1005 -8.68 8.60 10.10
CA LEU A 1005 -8.15 9.55 9.10
C LEU A 1005 -8.01 8.89 7.72
N GLY A 1006 -7.43 7.69 7.66
CA GLY A 1006 -7.30 6.93 6.42
C GLY A 1006 -8.64 6.52 5.82
N ILE A 1007 -9.65 6.25 6.65
CA ILE A 1007 -11.01 5.91 6.21
C ILE A 1007 -11.69 7.13 5.60
N ILE A 1008 -11.57 8.30 6.23
CA ILE A 1008 -12.11 9.58 5.76
C ILE A 1008 -11.51 9.95 4.40
N CYS A 1009 -10.19 9.91 4.26
CA CYS A 1009 -9.50 10.21 2.99
C CYS A 1009 -9.89 9.25 1.85
N ASN A 1010 -10.04 7.96 2.15
CA ASN A 1010 -10.52 6.97 1.17
C ASN A 1010 -11.97 7.22 0.79
N ALA A 1011 -12.83 7.53 1.76
CA ALA A 1011 -14.23 7.87 1.49
C ALA A 1011 -14.33 9.12 0.61
N HIS A 1012 -13.54 10.15 0.90
CA HIS A 1012 -13.49 11.37 0.09
C HIS A 1012 -13.11 11.06 -1.35
N THR A 1013 -12.06 10.26 -1.55
CA THR A 1013 -11.62 9.84 -2.90
C THR A 1013 -12.74 9.15 -3.68
N VAL A 1014 -13.50 8.26 -3.02
CA VAL A 1014 -14.61 7.51 -3.65
C VAL A 1014 -15.80 8.42 -3.97
N PHE A 1015 -16.20 9.30 -3.04
CA PHE A 1015 -17.30 10.22 -3.28
C PHE A 1015 -16.95 11.25 -4.36
N ALA A 1016 -15.71 11.76 -4.37
CA ALA A 1016 -15.26 12.68 -5.40
C ALA A 1016 -15.21 12.04 -6.79
N ASP A 1017 -14.93 10.74 -6.87
CA ASP A 1017 -14.96 10.00 -8.15
C ASP A 1017 -16.40 9.85 -8.69
N THR A 1018 -17.34 9.48 -7.81
CA THR A 1018 -18.73 9.15 -8.18
C THR A 1018 -19.65 10.36 -8.34
N ALA A 1019 -19.46 11.41 -7.53
CA ALA A 1019 -20.35 12.57 -7.53
C ALA A 1019 -20.14 13.46 -8.77
N ARG A 1020 -21.23 14.02 -9.32
CA ARG A 1020 -21.14 14.95 -10.47
C ARG A 1020 -20.27 16.18 -10.18
N GLN A 1021 -20.42 16.74 -8.98
CA GLN A 1021 -19.68 17.92 -8.48
C GLN A 1021 -18.27 17.58 -7.94
N LYS A 1022 -17.81 16.33 -8.07
CA LYS A 1022 -16.48 15.90 -7.62
C LYS A 1022 -16.24 16.26 -6.14
N ALA A 1023 -15.09 16.87 -5.82
CA ALA A 1023 -14.74 17.29 -4.45
C ALA A 1023 -15.61 18.44 -3.91
N ALA A 1024 -16.35 19.15 -4.76
CA ALA A 1024 -17.31 20.18 -4.33
C ALA A 1024 -18.66 19.60 -3.87
N SER A 1025 -18.85 18.28 -3.94
CA SER A 1025 -20.07 17.64 -3.47
C SER A 1025 -20.21 17.72 -1.94
N ALA A 1026 -21.44 17.85 -1.43
CA ALA A 1026 -21.70 17.95 0.00
C ALA A 1026 -21.06 16.83 0.85
N PRO A 1027 -21.06 15.54 0.42
CA PRO A 1027 -20.32 14.49 1.13
C PRO A 1027 -18.80 14.76 1.22
N CYS A 1028 -18.19 15.26 0.15
CA CYS A 1028 -16.75 15.55 0.11
C CYS A 1028 -16.39 16.73 1.01
N ILE A 1029 -17.18 17.82 0.97
CA ILE A 1029 -16.99 18.96 1.88
C ILE A 1029 -17.08 18.52 3.33
N LYS A 1030 -18.08 17.69 3.68
CA LYS A 1030 -18.20 17.18 5.04
C LYS A 1030 -17.03 16.28 5.44
N LEU A 1031 -16.53 15.46 4.52
CA LEU A 1031 -15.35 14.63 4.75
C LEU A 1031 -14.07 15.46 4.90
N ALA A 1032 -13.95 16.59 4.21
CA ALA A 1032 -12.84 17.52 4.38
C ALA A 1032 -12.83 18.14 5.79
N GLU A 1033 -14.00 18.57 6.29
CA GLU A 1033 -14.15 19.03 7.68
C GLU A 1033 -13.73 17.95 8.69
N LEU A 1034 -14.25 16.72 8.53
CA LEU A 1034 -13.92 15.60 9.42
C LEU A 1034 -12.42 15.25 9.36
N SER A 1035 -11.81 15.32 8.17
CA SER A 1035 -10.38 15.10 8.00
C SER A 1035 -9.55 16.14 8.74
N SER A 1036 -9.94 17.42 8.68
CA SER A 1036 -9.25 18.48 9.41
C SER A 1036 -9.27 18.21 10.91
N HIS A 1037 -10.41 17.84 11.47
CA HIS A 1037 -10.51 17.50 12.89
C HIS A 1037 -9.68 16.25 13.24
N ALA A 1038 -9.68 15.23 12.36
CA ALA A 1038 -8.96 13.97 12.59
C ALA A 1038 -7.43 14.14 12.56
N VAL A 1039 -6.91 15.12 11.82
CA VAL A 1039 -5.48 15.46 11.81
C VAL A 1039 -5.02 16.02 13.17
N ASP A 1040 -5.90 16.76 13.85
CA ASP A 1040 -5.63 17.36 15.16
C ASP A 1040 -6.02 16.48 16.35
N SER A 1041 -6.78 15.40 16.15
CA SER A 1041 -7.12 14.41 17.20
C SER A 1041 -5.92 13.96 18.04
N PRO A 1042 -4.72 13.69 17.49
CA PRO A 1042 -3.52 13.40 18.28
C PRO A 1042 -3.10 14.46 19.31
N LYS A 1043 -3.55 15.71 19.15
CA LYS A 1043 -3.21 16.85 20.01
C LYS A 1043 -4.40 17.32 20.84
N THR A 1044 -5.63 17.06 20.40
CA THR A 1044 -6.85 17.54 21.07
C THR A 1044 -7.52 16.45 21.90
N GLY A 1045 -7.31 15.17 21.56
CA GLY A 1045 -8.01 14.04 22.16
C GLY A 1045 -9.44 13.83 21.64
N VAL A 1046 -9.89 14.65 20.68
CA VAL A 1046 -11.27 14.59 20.16
C VAL A 1046 -11.41 13.43 19.17
N VAL A 1047 -12.37 12.54 19.44
CA VAL A 1047 -12.72 11.42 18.57
C VAL A 1047 -13.55 11.91 17.38
N VAL A 1048 -13.12 11.54 16.17
CA VAL A 1048 -13.86 11.86 14.94
C VAL A 1048 -14.61 10.63 14.46
N GLU A 1049 -15.93 10.69 14.52
CA GLU A 1049 -16.81 9.64 13.99
C GLU A 1049 -17.18 9.89 12.52
N VAL A 1050 -17.18 8.82 11.71
CA VAL A 1050 -17.64 8.87 10.32
C VAL A 1050 -19.13 8.52 10.25
N PRO A 1051 -20.01 9.47 9.86
CA PRO A 1051 -21.45 9.25 9.70
C PRO A 1051 -21.75 8.07 8.78
N ARG A 1052 -22.85 7.35 9.04
CA ARG A 1052 -23.22 6.15 8.26
C ARG A 1052 -23.39 6.44 6.76
N CYS A 1053 -23.94 7.60 6.40
CA CYS A 1053 -24.12 8.02 5.01
C CYS A 1053 -22.81 8.31 4.26
N LEU A 1054 -21.69 8.50 4.98
CA LEU A 1054 -20.37 8.75 4.43
C LEU A 1054 -19.48 7.49 4.41
N ARG A 1055 -20.05 6.32 4.72
CA ARG A 1055 -19.33 5.04 4.67
C ARG A 1055 -19.39 4.42 3.29
N ILE A 1056 -18.25 3.94 2.80
CA ILE A 1056 -18.12 3.36 1.47
C ILE A 1056 -18.30 1.84 1.48
N HIS A 1057 -19.10 1.34 0.54
CA HIS A 1057 -19.30 -0.09 0.30
C HIS A 1057 -18.73 -0.58 -1.03
N LYS A 1058 -18.51 0.32 -2.00
CA LYS A 1058 -17.98 0.02 -3.33
C LYS A 1058 -16.82 0.96 -3.64
N TYR A 1059 -15.70 0.42 -4.10
CA TYR A 1059 -14.46 1.18 -4.35
C TYR A 1059 -14.17 1.30 -5.85
N PRO A 1060 -13.51 2.36 -6.33
CA PRO A 1060 -13.08 2.43 -7.71
C PRO A 1060 -11.95 1.43 -7.99
N ASP A 1061 -11.85 0.98 -9.24
CA ASP A 1061 -10.87 0.02 -9.75
C ASP A 1061 -9.41 0.41 -9.45
N PHE A 1062 -9.08 1.70 -9.56
CA PHE A 1062 -7.73 2.20 -9.29
C PHE A 1062 -7.27 2.08 -7.82
N MET A 1063 -8.17 1.75 -6.89
CA MET A 1063 -7.81 1.48 -5.49
C MET A 1063 -7.44 0.01 -5.23
N GLU A 1064 -7.59 -0.87 -6.22
CA GLU A 1064 -7.14 -2.28 -6.19
C GLU A 1064 -7.55 -3.05 -4.91
N LYS A 1065 -8.79 -2.85 -4.43
CA LYS A 1065 -9.31 -3.52 -3.24
C LYS A 1065 -9.83 -4.92 -3.58
N VAL A 1066 -8.94 -5.92 -3.51
CA VAL A 1066 -9.23 -7.33 -3.87
C VAL A 1066 -10.43 -7.91 -3.10
N ASP A 1067 -10.54 -7.61 -1.80
CA ASP A 1067 -11.60 -8.17 -0.93
C ASP A 1067 -12.86 -7.29 -0.81
N LYS A 1068 -13.03 -6.31 -1.70
CA LYS A 1068 -14.17 -5.38 -1.67
C LYS A 1068 -14.82 -5.30 -3.05
N LEU A 1069 -16.11 -4.95 -3.06
CA LEU A 1069 -16.81 -4.66 -4.31
C LEU A 1069 -16.14 -3.47 -5.01
N THR A 1070 -15.83 -3.62 -6.29
CA THR A 1070 -15.19 -2.58 -7.09
C THR A 1070 -16.06 -2.13 -8.28
N TYR A 1071 -15.85 -0.91 -8.78
CA TYR A 1071 -16.40 -0.40 -10.04
C TYR A 1071 -15.32 0.24 -10.89
N GLU A 1072 -15.47 0.21 -12.20
CA GLU A 1072 -14.56 0.92 -13.10
C GLU A 1072 -14.81 2.44 -13.03
N SER A 1073 -13.85 3.22 -12.55
CA SER A 1073 -13.96 4.69 -12.51
C SER A 1073 -13.96 5.26 -13.92
N LYS A 1074 -14.90 6.18 -14.19
CA LYS A 1074 -14.98 6.90 -15.48
C LYS A 1074 -14.26 8.26 -15.46
N ARG A 1075 -13.69 8.63 -14.31
CA ARG A 1075 -12.94 9.88 -14.09
C ARG A 1075 -11.48 9.76 -14.52
N VAL A 1076 -10.79 10.90 -14.50
CA VAL A 1076 -9.39 11.00 -14.93
C VAL A 1076 -8.47 10.01 -14.21
N ILE A 1077 -8.58 9.86 -12.88
CA ILE A 1077 -7.72 8.95 -12.12
C ILE A 1077 -7.89 7.48 -12.58
N GLY A 1078 -9.13 7.03 -12.79
CA GLY A 1078 -9.38 5.69 -13.32
C GLY A 1078 -8.78 5.47 -14.71
N ARG A 1079 -8.88 6.47 -15.60
CA ARG A 1079 -8.27 6.41 -16.94
C ARG A 1079 -6.75 6.36 -16.86
N LEU A 1080 -6.14 7.23 -16.05
CA LEU A 1080 -4.70 7.28 -15.82
C LEU A 1080 -4.17 5.95 -15.26
N PHE A 1081 -4.89 5.37 -14.29
CA PHE A 1081 -4.56 4.06 -13.73
C PHE A 1081 -4.57 2.96 -14.79
N ARG A 1082 -5.65 2.84 -15.57
CA ARG A 1082 -5.76 1.81 -16.60
C ARG A 1082 -4.70 1.98 -17.68
N GLN A 1083 -4.38 3.22 -18.05
CA GLN A 1083 -3.30 3.50 -19.00
C GLN A 1083 -1.96 2.92 -18.54
N VAL A 1084 -1.55 3.18 -17.28
CA VAL A 1084 -0.29 2.64 -16.75
C VAL A 1084 -0.35 1.11 -16.64
N LYS A 1085 -1.50 0.57 -16.20
CA LYS A 1085 -1.70 -0.88 -16.10
C LYS A 1085 -1.56 -1.60 -17.45
N HIS A 1086 -2.01 -0.99 -18.55
CA HIS A 1086 -1.79 -1.54 -19.89
C HIS A 1086 -0.32 -1.53 -20.31
N VAL A 1087 0.43 -0.48 -19.94
CA VAL A 1087 1.88 -0.39 -20.22
C VAL A 1087 2.63 -1.47 -19.44
N GLU A 1088 2.35 -1.67 -18.15
CA GLU A 1088 2.97 -2.73 -17.34
C GLU A 1088 2.70 -4.12 -17.94
N LEU A 1089 1.46 -4.42 -18.31
CA LEU A 1089 1.10 -5.70 -18.94
C LEU A 1089 1.78 -5.92 -20.31
N ALA A 1090 2.03 -4.85 -21.06
CA ALA A 1090 2.77 -4.93 -22.32
C ALA A 1090 4.27 -5.16 -22.08
N SER A 1091 4.84 -4.54 -21.05
CA SER A 1091 6.24 -4.71 -20.64
C SER A 1091 6.56 -6.09 -20.07
N ASP A 1092 5.58 -6.76 -19.44
CA ASP A 1092 5.71 -8.12 -18.89
C ASP A 1092 5.64 -9.23 -19.97
N SER A 1093 5.38 -8.88 -21.24
CA SER A 1093 5.38 -9.86 -22.33
C SER A 1093 6.80 -10.36 -22.66
N PRO A 1094 7.01 -11.68 -22.86
CA PRO A 1094 8.33 -12.29 -23.04
C PRO A 1094 9.10 -11.88 -24.31
N SER A 1095 8.53 -11.01 -25.14
CA SER A 1095 9.09 -10.56 -26.43
C SER A 1095 10.06 -9.37 -26.34
N ASN A 1096 10.26 -8.74 -25.18
CA ASN A 1096 11.33 -7.73 -24.98
C ASN A 1096 12.64 -8.42 -24.56
N SER A 1097 13.37 -8.98 -25.54
CA SER A 1097 14.57 -9.83 -25.32
C SER A 1097 15.90 -9.06 -25.20
N GLY A 1098 15.88 -7.73 -25.03
CA GLY A 1098 17.09 -6.89 -25.07
C GLY A 1098 17.65 -6.41 -23.72
N SER A 1099 16.84 -6.37 -22.66
CA SER A 1099 17.22 -5.75 -21.37
C SER A 1099 17.77 -6.77 -20.38
N ILE A 1100 18.89 -6.44 -19.71
CA ILE A 1100 19.47 -7.28 -18.64
C ILE A 1100 18.48 -7.34 -17.48
N LYS A 1101 17.88 -8.52 -17.21
CA LYS A 1101 16.94 -8.72 -16.09
C LYS A 1101 17.63 -9.18 -14.80
N SER A 1102 18.73 -9.91 -14.93
CA SER A 1102 19.56 -10.39 -13.82
C SER A 1102 20.99 -10.63 -14.28
N PHE A 1103 21.95 -10.61 -13.35
CA PHE A 1103 23.36 -10.85 -13.65
C PHE A 1103 23.69 -12.35 -13.63
N THR A 1104 23.39 -13.04 -14.73
CA THR A 1104 23.72 -14.46 -14.92
C THR A 1104 25.18 -14.66 -15.33
N LEU A 1105 25.67 -15.90 -15.29
CA LEU A 1105 27.00 -16.25 -15.79
C LEU A 1105 27.20 -15.83 -17.27
N GLU A 1106 26.17 -15.99 -18.10
CA GLU A 1106 26.19 -15.56 -19.50
C GLU A 1106 26.36 -14.04 -19.64
N VAL A 1107 25.69 -13.27 -18.77
CA VAL A 1107 25.85 -11.80 -18.71
C VAL A 1107 27.27 -11.44 -18.25
N ALA A 1108 27.81 -12.13 -17.24
CA ALA A 1108 29.19 -11.92 -16.80
C ALA A 1108 30.22 -12.16 -17.92
N MET A 1109 30.04 -13.21 -18.73
CA MET A 1109 30.91 -13.50 -19.88
C MET A 1109 30.80 -12.43 -20.98
N LYS A 1110 29.61 -11.86 -21.18
CA LYS A 1110 29.35 -10.87 -22.24
C LYS A 1110 29.78 -9.45 -21.86
N PHE A 1111 29.63 -9.06 -20.61
CA PHE A 1111 29.74 -7.67 -20.15
C PHE A 1111 30.97 -7.39 -19.27
N TYR A 1112 31.94 -8.31 -19.21
CA TYR A 1112 33.22 -8.03 -18.56
C TYR A 1112 33.99 -6.95 -19.36
N ASP A 1113 34.34 -5.84 -18.71
CA ASP A 1113 35.02 -4.69 -19.32
C ASP A 1113 36.54 -4.82 -19.17
N PRO A 1114 37.29 -5.10 -20.25
CA PRO A 1114 38.75 -5.23 -20.18
C PRO A 1114 39.45 -3.92 -19.80
N ASP A 1115 38.80 -2.77 -20.06
CA ASP A 1115 39.38 -1.46 -19.76
C ASP A 1115 39.43 -1.19 -18.24
N MET A 1116 38.77 -2.02 -17.43
CA MET A 1116 38.83 -1.96 -15.97
C MET A 1116 40.03 -2.71 -15.38
N VAL A 1117 40.82 -3.41 -16.22
CA VAL A 1117 42.02 -4.14 -15.80
C VAL A 1117 43.24 -3.23 -15.86
N VAL A 1118 44.02 -3.18 -14.78
CA VAL A 1118 45.29 -2.44 -14.71
C VAL A 1118 46.39 -3.33 -14.14
N ASP A 1119 47.64 -3.06 -14.51
CA ASP A 1119 48.78 -3.86 -14.06
C ASP A 1119 48.91 -3.89 -12.53
N GLY A 1120 49.19 -5.08 -11.97
CA GLY A 1120 49.41 -5.28 -10.53
C GLY A 1120 48.13 -5.53 -9.71
N PHE A 1121 46.96 -5.68 -10.36
CA PHE A 1121 45.71 -5.97 -9.65
C PHE A 1121 45.70 -7.37 -9.02
N GLU A 1122 46.47 -8.32 -9.57
CA GLU A 1122 46.54 -9.70 -9.11
C GLU A 1122 47.01 -9.82 -7.65
N ASP A 1123 47.90 -8.92 -7.23
CA ASP A 1123 48.44 -8.84 -5.87
C ASP A 1123 47.36 -8.58 -4.82
N TYR A 1124 46.22 -8.00 -5.24
CA TYR A 1124 45.11 -7.61 -4.37
C TYR A 1124 43.89 -8.54 -4.45
N LEU A 1125 43.89 -9.55 -5.31
CA LEU A 1125 42.73 -10.43 -5.52
C LEU A 1125 42.28 -11.14 -4.24
N LYS A 1126 43.23 -11.62 -3.44
CA LYS A 1126 42.91 -12.33 -2.19
C LYS A 1126 42.18 -11.45 -1.18
N ASP A 1127 42.59 -10.19 -1.06
CA ASP A 1127 41.94 -9.21 -0.20
C ASP A 1127 40.58 -8.80 -0.77
N ALA A 1128 40.51 -8.56 -2.08
CA ALA A 1128 39.27 -8.20 -2.78
C ALA A 1128 38.18 -9.27 -2.60
N ILE A 1129 38.52 -10.56 -2.68
CA ILE A 1129 37.56 -11.67 -2.42
C ILE A 1129 37.04 -11.60 -0.98
N ASN A 1130 37.90 -11.36 0.01
CA ASN A 1130 37.49 -11.28 1.41
C ASN A 1130 36.53 -10.10 1.64
N TYR A 1131 36.88 -8.91 1.13
CA TYR A 1131 36.04 -7.71 1.28
C TYR A 1131 34.73 -7.82 0.50
N LYS A 1132 34.74 -8.44 -0.69
CA LYS A 1132 33.50 -8.71 -1.42
C LYS A 1132 32.59 -9.64 -0.65
N SER A 1133 33.12 -10.75 -0.10
CA SER A 1133 32.31 -11.67 0.70
C SER A 1133 31.72 -10.99 1.93
N GLU A 1134 32.48 -10.11 2.60
CA GLU A 1134 32.00 -9.33 3.75
C GLU A 1134 30.90 -8.34 3.34
N TYR A 1135 31.11 -7.61 2.24
CA TYR A 1135 30.12 -6.67 1.72
C TYR A 1135 28.82 -7.37 1.32
N ASP A 1136 28.92 -8.46 0.54
CA ASP A 1136 27.76 -9.22 0.07
C ASP A 1136 27.00 -9.84 1.26
N TYR A 1137 27.73 -10.29 2.28
CA TYR A 1137 27.13 -10.77 3.52
C TYR A 1137 26.31 -9.66 4.19
N LYS A 1138 26.91 -8.49 4.47
CA LYS A 1138 26.22 -7.36 5.14
C LYS A 1138 25.07 -6.79 4.31
N LEU A 1139 25.23 -6.63 2.99
CA LEU A 1139 24.17 -6.14 2.12
C LEU A 1139 23.00 -7.12 2.03
N GLY A 1140 23.30 -8.40 1.80
CA GLY A 1140 22.27 -9.44 1.77
C GLY A 1140 21.56 -9.55 3.12
N ASN A 1141 22.25 -9.27 4.23
CA ASN A 1141 21.63 -9.24 5.55
C ASN A 1141 20.58 -8.13 5.69
N LEU A 1142 20.84 -6.95 5.14
CA LEU A 1142 19.86 -5.86 5.07
C LEU A 1142 18.70 -6.25 4.15
N MET A 1143 18.98 -6.86 3.00
CA MET A 1143 17.95 -7.29 2.05
C MET A 1143 16.99 -8.29 2.68
N ASP A 1144 17.50 -9.35 3.31
CA ASP A 1144 16.69 -10.36 4.00
C ASP A 1144 15.89 -9.75 5.14
N TYR A 1145 16.53 -8.88 5.95
CA TYR A 1145 15.87 -8.23 7.07
C TYR A 1145 14.67 -7.40 6.60
N TYR A 1146 14.85 -6.53 5.60
CA TYR A 1146 13.80 -5.63 5.10
C TYR A 1146 12.88 -6.28 4.05
N GLY A 1147 13.18 -7.49 3.60
CA GLY A 1147 12.41 -8.25 2.61
C GLY A 1147 12.55 -7.75 1.17
N TYR A 1148 13.72 -7.22 0.78
CA TYR A 1148 14.04 -6.85 -0.60
C TYR A 1148 14.47 -8.07 -1.40
N LYS A 1149 13.98 -8.17 -2.65
CA LYS A 1149 14.28 -9.31 -3.52
C LYS A 1149 15.55 -9.11 -4.33
N THR A 1150 15.83 -7.88 -4.74
CA THR A 1150 16.97 -7.56 -5.61
C THR A 1150 17.84 -6.46 -5.02
N GLU A 1151 19.13 -6.51 -5.35
CA GLU A 1151 20.11 -5.48 -4.96
C GLU A 1151 19.72 -4.08 -5.46
N ALA A 1152 19.21 -3.99 -6.69
CA ALA A 1152 18.83 -2.71 -7.28
C ALA A 1152 17.67 -2.04 -6.53
N GLU A 1153 16.71 -2.81 -6.01
CA GLU A 1153 15.59 -2.27 -5.23
C GLU A 1153 16.05 -1.65 -3.89
N ILE A 1154 16.93 -2.33 -3.15
CA ILE A 1154 17.40 -1.82 -1.85
C ILE A 1154 18.31 -0.59 -2.03
N LEU A 1155 19.19 -0.60 -3.03
CA LEU A 1155 20.14 0.49 -3.28
C LEU A 1155 19.47 1.75 -3.85
N SER A 1156 18.43 1.58 -4.66
CA SER A 1156 17.65 2.69 -5.20
C SER A 1156 16.59 3.20 -4.22
N GLY A 1157 16.31 2.47 -3.13
CA GLY A 1157 15.16 2.70 -2.27
C GLY A 1157 13.81 2.43 -2.94
N SER A 1158 13.83 1.78 -4.11
CA SER A 1158 12.65 1.52 -4.93
C SER A 1158 12.01 0.19 -4.58
N ILE A 1159 10.91 0.22 -3.84
CA ILE A 1159 10.17 -0.99 -3.49
C ILE A 1159 9.06 -1.22 -4.53
N THR A 1160 9.19 -2.27 -5.34
CA THR A 1160 8.14 -2.69 -6.28
C THR A 1160 7.07 -3.56 -5.59
N ALA A 1161 7.48 -4.40 -4.62
CA ALA A 1161 6.62 -5.19 -3.75
C ALA A 1161 7.11 -5.12 -2.30
N VAL A 1162 6.26 -4.68 -1.37
CA VAL A 1162 6.62 -4.46 0.04
C VAL A 1162 6.41 -5.76 0.83
N SER A 1163 7.42 -6.22 1.56
CA SER A 1163 7.21 -7.15 2.67
C SER A 1163 6.31 -6.49 3.73
N LYS A 1164 5.23 -7.16 4.13
CA LYS A 1164 4.22 -6.61 5.08
C LYS A 1164 4.79 -6.27 6.46
N ASN A 1165 6.00 -6.73 6.75
CA ASN A 1165 6.68 -6.56 8.03
C ASN A 1165 7.23 -5.14 8.25
N PHE A 1166 7.26 -4.28 7.21
CA PHE A 1166 7.89 -2.96 7.26
C PHE A 1166 6.97 -1.82 6.81
N ASN A 1167 7.14 -0.67 7.45
CA ASN A 1167 6.42 0.55 7.13
C ASN A 1167 7.21 1.37 6.11
N ARG A 1168 6.74 1.34 4.86
CA ARG A 1168 7.32 2.00 3.66
C ARG A 1168 7.77 3.46 3.87
N GLY A 1169 7.16 4.22 4.77
CA GLY A 1169 7.51 5.64 4.95
C GLY A 1169 8.84 5.87 5.68
N LYS A 1170 8.96 5.32 6.88
CA LYS A 1170 10.02 5.64 7.86
C LYS A 1170 11.19 4.67 7.80
N ASP A 1171 10.92 3.42 7.43
CA ASP A 1171 11.94 2.39 7.31
C ASP A 1171 12.83 2.66 6.07
N LEU A 1172 12.30 3.28 5.00
CA LEU A 1172 13.08 3.68 3.82
C LEU A 1172 14.24 4.63 4.17
N GLU A 1173 14.02 5.58 5.08
CA GLU A 1173 15.08 6.49 5.49
C GLU A 1173 16.17 5.73 6.27
N SER A 1174 15.75 4.84 7.18
CA SER A 1174 16.65 3.98 7.95
C SER A 1174 17.48 3.06 7.05
N ILE A 1175 16.85 2.48 6.01
CA ILE A 1175 17.52 1.68 4.98
C ILE A 1175 18.54 2.52 4.23
N HIS A 1176 18.17 3.71 3.75
CA HIS A 1176 19.11 4.60 3.05
C HIS A 1176 20.34 4.92 3.91
N TYR A 1177 20.17 5.17 5.20
CA TYR A 1177 21.30 5.40 6.10
C TYR A 1177 22.14 4.14 6.32
N ALA A 1178 21.51 2.97 6.47
CA ALA A 1178 22.24 1.70 6.61
C ALA A 1178 23.07 1.37 5.36
N ILE A 1179 22.52 1.60 4.16
CA ILE A 1179 23.23 1.43 2.89
C ILE A 1179 24.38 2.42 2.77
N LYS A 1180 24.15 3.69 3.11
CA LYS A 1180 25.20 4.71 3.15
C LYS A 1180 26.34 4.33 4.09
N ALA A 1181 26.00 3.89 5.30
CA ALA A 1181 26.97 3.45 6.29
C ALA A 1181 27.79 2.25 5.78
N LEU A 1182 27.13 1.26 5.15
CA LEU A 1182 27.81 0.11 4.56
C LEU A 1182 28.77 0.50 3.43
N ARG A 1183 28.36 1.41 2.54
CA ARG A 1183 29.24 1.90 1.45
C ARG A 1183 30.43 2.69 1.97
N LYS A 1184 30.23 3.48 3.03
CA LYS A 1184 31.31 4.21 3.70
C LYS A 1184 32.28 3.26 4.40
N GLU A 1185 31.76 2.24 5.10
CA GLU A 1185 32.57 1.19 5.71
C GLU A 1185 33.38 0.44 4.66
N ALA A 1186 32.76 0.06 3.54
CA ALA A 1186 33.47 -0.53 2.41
C ALA A 1186 34.59 0.38 1.89
N ARG A 1187 34.33 1.68 1.74
CA ARG A 1187 35.36 2.65 1.34
C ARG A 1187 36.52 2.71 2.35
N THR A 1188 36.26 2.61 3.65
CA THR A 1188 37.34 2.57 4.66
C THR A 1188 38.26 1.34 4.50
N TRP A 1189 37.71 0.17 4.16
CA TRP A 1189 38.51 -1.03 3.89
C TRP A 1189 39.49 -0.85 2.73
N PHE A 1190 39.10 -0.03 1.74
CA PHE A 1190 39.96 0.32 0.60
C PHE A 1190 41.17 1.18 1.03
N ASP A 1191 40.94 2.12 1.95
CA ASP A 1191 41.92 3.13 2.38
C ASP A 1191 42.89 2.63 3.48
N GLU A 1192 42.48 1.69 4.34
CA GLU A 1192 43.23 1.25 5.54
C GLU A 1192 44.65 0.69 5.29
N LYS A 1193 44.95 0.21 4.07
CA LYS A 1193 46.27 -0.38 3.73
C LYS A 1193 47.26 0.57 3.04
N LEU A 1194 47.07 1.89 3.11
CA LEU A 1194 48.02 2.88 2.54
C LEU A 1194 49.15 3.27 3.50
N GLY A 1195 49.11 2.83 4.77
CA GLY A 1195 50.14 3.07 5.76
C GLY A 1195 50.82 1.77 6.18
N MET A 1196 52.15 1.72 6.06
CA MET A 1196 53.13 0.72 6.52
C MET A 1196 53.81 -0.06 5.39
N HIS A 1197 55.12 0.20 5.25
CA HIS A 1197 56.12 -0.33 4.32
C HIS A 1197 56.31 0.46 3.01
N SER A 1198 57.24 1.43 3.07
CA SER A 1198 58.01 1.88 1.90
C SER A 1198 59.44 1.39 2.03
N ASP A 1199 59.95 0.75 0.99
CA ASP A 1199 61.27 1.00 0.41
C ASP A 1199 61.20 0.62 -1.08
N MET A 1200 60.41 1.41 -1.80
CA MET A 1200 60.22 1.59 -3.26
C MET A 1200 58.74 1.91 -3.47
N LYS A 1201 58.38 3.19 -3.63
CA LYS A 1201 56.98 3.62 -3.75
C LYS A 1201 56.52 3.56 -5.22
N PRO A 1202 55.61 2.66 -5.62
CA PRO A 1202 54.73 2.92 -6.76
C PRO A 1202 53.91 4.21 -6.52
N ASP A 1203 53.48 4.88 -7.60
CA ASP A 1203 52.57 6.03 -7.49
C ASP A 1203 51.33 5.60 -6.69
N ILE A 1204 50.96 6.37 -5.66
CA ILE A 1204 49.80 6.08 -4.81
C ILE A 1204 48.52 5.92 -5.65
N ASN A 1205 48.44 6.62 -6.79
CA ASN A 1205 47.34 6.49 -7.73
C ASN A 1205 47.33 5.12 -8.43
N ASP A 1206 48.49 4.53 -8.73
CA ASP A 1206 48.59 3.24 -9.42
C ASP A 1206 48.24 2.09 -8.47
N VAL A 1207 48.65 2.18 -7.19
CA VAL A 1207 48.23 1.23 -6.14
C VAL A 1207 46.72 1.26 -5.94
N GLN A 1208 46.12 2.46 -5.88
CA GLN A 1208 44.67 2.60 -5.76
C GLN A 1208 43.95 2.06 -7.01
N ALA A 1209 44.50 2.29 -8.21
CA ALA A 1209 43.95 1.76 -9.44
C ALA A 1209 43.98 0.22 -9.46
N ALA A 1210 45.11 -0.41 -9.08
CA ALA A 1210 45.26 -1.86 -9.00
C ALA A 1210 44.27 -2.49 -8.01
N LYS A 1211 44.09 -1.89 -6.83
CA LYS A 1211 43.08 -2.32 -5.85
C LYS A 1211 41.64 -2.23 -6.40
N ALA A 1212 41.29 -1.09 -7.02
CA ALA A 1212 39.95 -0.88 -7.56
C ALA A 1212 39.67 -1.86 -8.73
N SER A 1213 40.67 -2.10 -9.57
CA SER A 1213 40.63 -3.10 -10.63
C SER A 1213 40.42 -4.51 -10.07
N ALA A 1214 41.11 -4.88 -8.99
CA ALA A 1214 40.90 -6.17 -8.32
C ALA A 1214 39.47 -6.32 -7.79
N TRP A 1215 38.89 -5.26 -7.21
CA TRP A 1215 37.50 -5.26 -6.74
C TRP A 1215 36.50 -5.45 -7.89
N TYR A 1216 36.74 -4.78 -9.02
CA TYR A 1216 35.95 -4.99 -10.23
C TYR A 1216 36.09 -6.43 -10.75
N HIS A 1217 37.32 -6.94 -10.86
CA HIS A 1217 37.61 -8.27 -11.37
C HIS A 1217 36.91 -9.38 -10.57
N VAL A 1218 37.02 -9.39 -9.24
CA VAL A 1218 36.37 -10.41 -8.39
C VAL A 1218 34.84 -10.31 -8.41
N THR A 1219 34.29 -9.19 -8.86
CA THR A 1219 32.84 -8.98 -8.97
C THR A 1219 32.31 -9.38 -10.34
N TYR A 1220 33.01 -9.05 -11.42
CA TYR A 1220 32.48 -9.20 -12.78
C TYR A 1220 33.05 -10.39 -13.56
N TYR A 1221 34.22 -10.89 -13.21
CA TYR A 1221 34.87 -11.95 -13.98
C TYR A 1221 34.16 -13.30 -13.79
N PRO A 1222 33.87 -14.06 -14.87
CA PRO A 1222 33.03 -15.27 -14.82
C PRO A 1222 33.45 -16.31 -13.79
N ASP A 1223 34.76 -16.49 -13.58
CA ASP A 1223 35.28 -17.49 -12.65
C ASP A 1223 34.83 -17.24 -11.22
N TYR A 1224 34.60 -15.98 -10.84
CA TYR A 1224 34.20 -15.59 -9.48
C TYR A 1224 32.69 -15.53 -9.27
N TRP A 1225 31.90 -15.71 -10.33
CA TRP A 1225 30.44 -15.67 -10.26
C TRP A 1225 29.91 -16.72 -9.27
N GLY A 1226 29.05 -16.29 -8.34
CA GLY A 1226 28.44 -17.16 -7.33
C GLY A 1226 29.37 -17.67 -6.22
N ARG A 1227 30.64 -17.21 -6.14
CA ARG A 1227 31.58 -17.67 -5.09
C ARG A 1227 31.34 -17.07 -3.71
N CYS A 1228 30.96 -15.79 -3.62
CA CYS A 1228 30.82 -15.07 -2.35
C CYS A 1228 29.53 -15.39 -1.57
N ASN A 1229 28.45 -15.76 -2.27
CA ASN A 1229 27.13 -16.08 -1.68
C ASN A 1229 26.84 -17.59 -1.59
N LYS A 1230 27.89 -18.43 -1.63
CA LYS A 1230 27.73 -19.89 -1.68
C LYS A 1230 27.02 -20.41 -0.42
N GLY A 1231 25.90 -21.13 -0.61
CA GLY A 1231 25.10 -21.71 0.47
C GLY A 1231 24.00 -20.81 1.04
N MET A 1232 23.89 -19.55 0.60
CA MET A 1232 22.87 -18.61 1.07
C MET A 1232 21.69 -18.44 0.10
N GLU A 1233 21.74 -19.01 -1.12
CA GLU A 1233 20.73 -18.81 -2.19
C GLU A 1233 20.41 -17.33 -2.49
N ARG A 1234 21.41 -16.46 -2.35
CA ARG A 1234 21.33 -15.07 -2.78
C ARG A 1234 21.86 -14.92 -4.20
N ASP A 1235 21.31 -13.94 -4.93
CA ASP A 1235 21.83 -13.53 -6.24
C ASP A 1235 23.28 -13.02 -6.13
N HIS A 1236 23.96 -12.92 -7.28
CA HIS A 1236 25.30 -12.34 -7.35
C HIS A 1236 25.21 -10.80 -7.34
N PHE A 1237 25.80 -10.15 -6.33
CA PHE A 1237 25.73 -8.69 -6.14
C PHE A 1237 26.88 -7.95 -6.85
N LEU A 1238 26.56 -6.75 -7.37
CA LEU A 1238 27.40 -5.93 -8.24
C LEU A 1238 27.86 -4.60 -7.63
N SER A 1239 27.24 -4.11 -6.56
CA SER A 1239 27.49 -2.75 -6.05
C SER A 1239 28.80 -2.56 -5.29
N PHE A 1240 29.45 -3.63 -4.84
CA PHE A 1240 30.70 -3.61 -4.09
C PHE A 1240 31.81 -2.74 -4.74
N PRO A 1241 32.26 -2.98 -5.98
CA PRO A 1241 33.30 -2.18 -6.63
C PRO A 1241 32.89 -0.70 -6.79
N TRP A 1242 31.59 -0.43 -6.98
CA TRP A 1242 31.05 0.92 -7.11
C TRP A 1242 31.04 1.72 -5.79
N CYS A 1243 31.46 1.13 -4.68
CA CYS A 1243 31.79 1.88 -3.46
C CYS A 1243 32.99 2.81 -3.66
N VAL A 1244 33.89 2.49 -4.60
CA VAL A 1244 35.07 3.29 -5.02
C VAL A 1244 34.93 3.78 -6.47
N PHE A 1245 33.72 4.16 -6.86
CA PHE A 1245 33.38 4.57 -8.23
C PHE A 1245 34.32 5.64 -8.80
N ASP A 1246 34.79 6.59 -7.99
CA ASP A 1246 35.70 7.65 -8.41
C ASP A 1246 37.01 7.10 -9.01
N LYS A 1247 37.51 5.97 -8.47
CA LYS A 1247 38.71 5.30 -8.98
C LYS A 1247 38.42 4.49 -10.23
N LEU A 1248 37.29 3.77 -10.28
CA LEU A 1248 36.87 3.01 -11.48
C LEU A 1248 36.63 3.93 -12.68
N ILE A 1249 35.97 5.07 -12.46
CA ILE A 1249 35.73 6.07 -13.51
C ILE A 1249 37.06 6.68 -13.99
N GLN A 1250 38.04 6.91 -13.10
CA GLN A 1250 39.37 7.35 -13.50
C GLN A 1250 40.10 6.32 -14.38
N ILE A 1251 40.05 5.03 -14.01
CA ILE A 1251 40.61 3.94 -14.81
C ILE A 1251 39.98 3.94 -16.21
N LYS A 1252 38.63 3.98 -16.26
CA LYS A 1252 37.90 3.98 -17.53
C LYS A 1252 38.24 5.19 -18.41
N ARG A 1253 38.29 6.40 -17.84
CA ARG A 1253 38.66 7.61 -18.59
C ARG A 1253 40.09 7.53 -19.14
N ARG A 1254 41.06 7.04 -18.36
CA ARG A 1254 42.46 6.88 -18.81
C ARG A 1254 42.55 5.88 -19.97
N ASN A 1255 41.95 4.70 -19.82
CA ASN A 1255 42.05 3.64 -20.81
C ASN A 1255 41.22 3.92 -22.08
N SER A 1256 40.10 4.63 -21.97
CA SER A 1256 39.34 5.12 -23.13
C SER A 1256 40.06 6.24 -23.88
N SER A 1257 40.88 7.06 -23.20
CA SER A 1257 41.67 8.13 -23.86
C SER A 1257 42.93 7.63 -24.60
N LEU A 1258 43.33 6.39 -24.33
CA LEU A 1258 44.44 5.71 -25.01
C LEU A 1258 44.01 4.96 -26.27
N LYS A 1259 42.69 4.89 -26.55
CA LYS A 1259 42.08 4.37 -27.78
C LYS A 1259 41.69 5.52 -28.69
#